data_AF-A0A969USI9-F1
#
_entry.id   AF-A0A969USI9-F1
#
_cell.length_a   1.000
_cell.length_b   1.000
_cell.length_c   1.000
_cell.angle_alpha   90.00
_cell.angle_beta   90.00
_cell.angle_gamma   90.00
#
_symmetry.space_group_name_H-M   'P 1'
#
loop_
_entity.id
_entity.type
_entity.pdbx_description
1 polymer ?
#
loop_
_entity_poly.entity_id
_entity_poly.type
_entity_poly.pdbx_seq_one_letter_code
_entity_poly.pdbx_strand_id
1 'polypeptide(L)'
;MGIQETDLNLLKGLTTVNNSPHIVDNLTLKNLSILWRHSWLSKLLKFKLKDWKTLLKILHQRTLDFTDSNAALNFLDNPNGIFSTPKSAFEFLEKVDHLKASSFTPDELNWLLAGDRSAKAATKETDAIRFFTALRQDLQRIKAEFAIALPTDQDGLITLLTSVLQKLNRSETEVEAFITIVRNGVIVSSTPAELIVKFYEPKFSVSLTTLPPTIDFETQLPQELLAKVVYTREERLLHFTGIMSSAEQSTLLALSNDAAYVTAINNLAAQPQSLIPPDERIWLTDTDLDATQSANDTYVKRLTHAITKALSYLSRTLTKNAIVQQSSAQLGLTEALTRHLLANYPILPNSLLQHLAENFALDVATLNGWYWANRVATLLKRWKITLAELEKIVALTSEAQLLDFMTLPLDGEAIASLNHFLKTSRLIRLRDSLPETEITLLEVLEKLNAGIYATAADFATDVERLNEDWTATHIEILIASLNLTYPTAYLLAETWERLRRAFYFLNSLNASANTVKAFAAAAMTLYQAKTLKELLRSEFGTETWLTLSTEIQDVLRERKRDALAAYLLTQPKPDDAPSGKWENTNDLYAYYLLDVEMSSCQLTSRLVQASGSVQLFVQRCFMGLEPNVVVKADGDDGDSAWRWWKWMRKYRVWEANRKVFLWPENWIEPELKKDRSSFFKDLENELLQNEINQDTVEKAFINYLEKLDGVAHLEIAGFYQEDDGDNTIIHVFGRTRGAEPHLYYYRRYDYRQWTPWEKVELDIQGDYLIPAVVNNRLFLFWPVFTEVPDEQGNSTVFTPNPINGATITPDDRGNSRITTPSPNQTVSVQRTWKKLRLQMAVSDYRQGKWTPKRISTDSSDESGIYEVEIVRKHYRFFTINLNEIDGRFVIQYSGHSLDSNDNETAYLSGAFEISGCKGVPARTTNACNFVHTIRPEQDSVGASTVYLKWEELEQLEYGFDGRFFQSYIPPFRLTNTNDFTLENVLLEPSNQSRFIPVLFHTPDIFKVTPPWHLSFFDELWLNGQLVPDPQFISNVQYSVPIGTWLPFFYSDNNHTFFVLPSFLYGVTKGEGNSRFYYPDIKRASKPVYDRLNQYLKNLLETKNFNLSTLTPGEQQILGCFIHLAFPQEPPPPYTDEQFKSLLDRFLQQAFPQEPPPPYDPDQARN
;
A
#
# COMPACT_ATOMS: atom_id res chain seq x y z
N MET A 1 42.65 34.71 2.55
CA MET A 1 42.20 34.30 3.89
C MET A 1 40.97 35.08 4.41
N GLY A 2 40.61 36.26 3.87
CA GLY A 2 39.44 37.00 4.37
C GLY A 2 39.63 37.52 5.81
N ILE A 3 40.88 37.82 6.19
CA ILE A 3 41.29 38.39 7.47
C ILE A 3 41.71 39.83 7.19
N GLN A 4 41.14 40.81 7.92
CA GLN A 4 41.53 42.21 7.78
C GLN A 4 42.93 42.44 8.39
N GLU A 5 43.63 43.48 7.95
CA GLU A 5 44.97 43.81 8.46
C GLU A 5 44.98 44.02 9.99
N THR A 6 43.94 44.68 10.51
CA THR A 6 43.73 44.87 11.96
C THR A 6 43.61 43.54 12.72
N ASP A 7 42.92 42.55 12.14
CA ASP A 7 42.74 41.22 12.71
C ASP A 7 44.03 40.39 12.62
N LEU A 8 44.78 40.54 11.52
CA LEU A 8 46.08 39.91 11.33
C LEU A 8 47.07 40.38 12.40
N ASN A 9 47.11 41.68 12.69
CA ASN A 9 47.96 42.24 13.74
C ASN A 9 47.60 41.70 15.14
N LEU A 10 46.31 41.49 15.42
CA LEU A 10 45.87 40.86 16.67
C LEU A 10 46.32 39.40 16.79
N LEU A 11 46.24 38.63 15.70
CA LEU A 11 46.66 37.21 15.67
C LEU A 11 48.17 37.04 15.71
N LYS A 12 48.94 37.92 15.06
CA LYS A 12 50.42 37.94 15.16
C LYS A 12 50.88 38.13 16.60
N GLY A 13 50.11 38.90 17.39
CA GLY A 13 50.36 39.11 18.81
C GLY A 13 49.95 37.95 19.72
N LEU A 14 49.67 36.74 19.22
CA LEU A 14 49.49 35.53 20.03
C LEU A 14 50.87 34.92 20.34
N THR A 15 51.08 34.46 21.57
CA THR A 15 52.37 33.91 22.04
C THR A 15 52.22 32.47 22.54
N THR A 16 53.27 31.66 22.41
CA THR A 16 53.37 30.29 22.94
C THR A 16 53.47 30.28 24.47
N VAL A 17 53.46 29.08 25.07
CA VAL A 17 53.62 28.89 26.53
C VAL A 17 54.91 29.54 27.07
N ASN A 18 55.96 29.67 26.23
CA ASN A 18 57.26 30.27 26.58
C ASN A 18 57.36 31.76 26.19
N ASN A 19 56.23 32.44 25.96
CA ASN A 19 56.16 33.83 25.49
C ASN A 19 56.82 34.11 24.11
N SER A 20 57.09 33.09 23.31
CA SER A 20 57.56 33.29 21.91
C SER A 20 56.38 33.62 20.99
N PRO A 21 56.55 34.41 19.91
CA PRO A 21 55.49 34.64 18.93
C PRO A 21 55.01 33.33 18.29
N HIS A 22 53.70 33.10 18.21
CA HIS A 22 53.13 31.94 17.50
C HIS A 22 53.33 32.01 15.99
N ILE A 23 53.33 33.23 15.46
CA ILE A 23 53.47 33.51 14.04
C ILE A 23 54.73 34.35 13.90
N VAL A 24 55.76 33.75 13.31
CA VAL A 24 56.91 34.49 12.77
C VAL A 24 56.57 35.00 11.37
N ASP A 25 57.18 36.09 10.91
CA ASP A 25 56.92 36.75 9.61
C ASP A 25 57.39 35.94 8.37
N ASN A 26 57.28 34.60 8.44
CA ASN A 26 57.54 33.67 7.35
C ASN A 26 56.21 33.10 6.83
N LEU A 27 56.05 33.05 5.51
CA LEU A 27 54.85 32.54 4.84
C LEU A 27 54.87 31.00 4.79
N THR A 28 54.65 30.34 5.93
CA THR A 28 54.62 28.87 6.04
C THR A 28 53.18 28.33 6.12
N LEU A 29 52.96 27.10 5.65
CA LEU A 29 51.66 26.42 5.77
C LEU A 29 51.20 26.33 7.24
N LYS A 30 52.13 26.11 8.17
CA LYS A 30 51.88 26.10 9.61
C LYS A 30 51.29 27.44 10.08
N ASN A 31 51.90 28.56 9.70
CA ASN A 31 51.44 29.90 10.07
C ASN A 31 50.08 30.25 9.43
N LEU A 32 49.87 29.90 8.15
CA LEU A 32 48.59 30.11 7.45
C LEU A 32 47.46 29.30 8.09
N SER A 33 47.73 28.06 8.49
CA SER A 33 46.77 27.17 9.14
C SER A 33 46.35 27.70 10.52
N ILE A 34 47.30 28.18 11.33
CA ILE A 34 47.02 28.82 12.62
C ILE A 34 46.12 30.05 12.43
N LEU A 35 46.48 30.94 11.50
CA LEU A 35 45.69 32.14 11.19
C LEU A 35 44.25 31.80 10.78
N TRP A 36 44.09 30.83 9.87
CA TRP A 36 42.78 30.40 9.41
C TRP A 36 41.93 29.81 10.55
N ARG A 37 42.49 28.90 11.37
CA ARG A 37 41.75 28.22 12.45
C ARG A 37 41.30 29.19 13.54
N HIS A 38 42.16 30.09 14.01
CA HIS A 38 41.75 31.09 15.01
C HIS A 38 40.72 32.08 14.45
N SER A 39 40.87 32.51 13.19
CA SER A 39 39.87 33.37 12.54
C SER A 39 38.53 32.65 12.32
N TRP A 40 38.57 31.38 11.93
CA TRP A 40 37.39 30.57 11.70
C TRP A 40 36.66 30.23 13.00
N LEU A 41 37.36 29.75 14.03
CA LEU A 41 36.78 29.41 15.33
C LEU A 41 36.18 30.63 16.03
N SER A 42 36.85 31.79 16.00
CA SER A 42 36.30 33.02 16.58
C SER A 42 34.99 33.42 15.88
N LYS A 43 34.92 33.36 14.54
CA LYS A 43 33.69 33.62 13.76
C LYS A 43 32.60 32.60 14.09
N LEU A 44 32.93 31.31 14.12
CA LEU A 44 31.97 30.24 14.40
C LEU A 44 31.36 30.36 15.81
N LEU A 45 32.20 30.66 16.81
CA LEU A 45 31.80 30.84 18.20
C LEU A 45 31.20 32.23 18.49
N LYS A 46 31.13 33.10 17.48
CA LYS A 46 30.57 34.47 17.54
C LYS A 46 31.33 35.42 18.49
N PHE A 47 32.65 35.31 18.56
CA PHE A 47 33.51 36.25 19.27
C PHE A 47 34.23 37.21 18.31
N LYS A 48 34.35 38.48 18.69
CA LYS A 48 35.27 39.40 18.02
C LYS A 48 36.70 38.91 18.25
N LEU A 49 37.59 39.13 17.30
CA LEU A 49 38.97 38.63 17.38
C LEU A 49 39.73 39.14 18.63
N LYS A 50 39.46 40.38 19.03
CA LYS A 50 40.00 40.96 20.27
C LYS A 50 39.53 40.18 21.51
N ASP A 51 38.24 39.90 21.59
CA ASP A 51 37.64 39.17 22.71
C ASP A 51 38.08 37.69 22.72
N TRP A 52 38.28 37.11 21.53
CA TRP A 52 38.84 35.77 21.37
C TRP A 52 40.27 35.66 21.90
N LYS A 53 41.13 36.64 21.61
CA LYS A 53 42.49 36.71 22.17
C LYS A 53 42.45 36.81 23.70
N THR A 54 41.57 37.64 24.24
CA THR A 54 41.38 37.77 25.70
C THR A 54 40.87 36.48 26.33
N LEU A 55 39.90 35.81 25.70
CA LEU A 55 39.36 34.53 26.16
C LEU A 55 40.44 33.44 26.20
N LEU A 56 41.28 33.34 25.17
CA LEU A 56 42.41 32.40 25.13
C LEU A 56 43.42 32.66 26.27
N LYS A 57 43.69 33.94 26.59
CA LYS A 57 44.52 34.34 27.74
C LYS A 57 43.95 33.79 29.05
N ILE A 58 42.65 34.01 29.31
CA ILE A 58 41.97 33.63 30.55
C ILE A 58 41.84 32.11 30.69
N LEU A 59 41.64 31.41 29.57
CA LEU A 59 41.59 29.94 29.56
C LEU A 59 42.94 29.28 29.85
N HIS A 60 44.03 30.06 30.01
CA HIS A 60 45.41 29.59 29.99
C HIS A 60 45.76 28.78 28.74
N GLN A 61 44.95 28.91 27.69
CA GLN A 61 45.13 28.24 26.41
C GLN A 61 45.95 29.15 25.51
N ARG A 62 47.24 29.29 25.88
CA ARG A 62 48.20 30.04 25.07
C ARG A 62 48.60 29.31 23.80
N THR A 63 48.16 28.06 23.60
CA THR A 63 48.33 27.32 22.34
C THR A 63 47.03 26.59 21.99
N LEU A 64 46.52 26.80 20.77
CA LEU A 64 45.85 25.70 20.06
C LEU A 64 46.97 24.93 19.37
N ASP A 65 47.73 24.13 20.12
CA ASP A 65 48.84 23.40 19.53
C ASP A 65 48.27 22.26 18.67
N PHE A 66 48.08 22.54 17.39
CA PHE A 66 47.67 21.58 16.38
C PHE A 66 48.90 20.93 15.71
N THR A 67 50.04 20.83 16.41
CA THR A 67 51.31 20.44 15.80
C THR A 67 51.28 19.01 15.24
N ASP A 68 51.57 18.96 13.95
CA ASP A 68 51.84 17.86 13.03
C ASP A 68 50.81 16.76 12.78
N SER A 69 50.23 16.84 11.58
CA SER A 69 49.51 15.78 10.86
C SER A 69 50.34 14.51 10.59
N ASN A 70 51.61 14.45 11.00
CA ASN A 70 52.45 13.26 10.94
C ASN A 70 52.57 12.53 12.30
N ALA A 71 51.98 13.06 13.37
CA ALA A 71 51.96 12.43 14.70
C ALA A 71 50.70 11.59 14.95
N ALA A 72 50.08 11.03 13.89
CA ALA A 72 48.97 10.08 14.02
C ALA A 72 49.37 8.75 14.71
N LEU A 73 50.63 8.59 15.15
CA LEU A 73 51.12 7.41 15.85
C LEU A 73 51.68 7.65 17.26
N ASN A 74 51.80 8.89 17.75
CA ASN A 74 52.30 9.15 19.11
C ASN A 74 51.34 10.05 19.92
N PHE A 75 50.38 9.41 20.59
CA PHE A 75 49.51 10.01 21.62
C PHE A 75 50.27 10.56 22.86
N LEU A 76 51.61 10.55 22.87
CA LEU A 76 52.43 10.76 24.07
C LEU A 76 52.98 12.19 24.24
N ASP A 77 53.05 13.02 23.18
CA ASP A 77 53.79 14.30 23.26
C ASP A 77 52.93 15.52 23.65
N ASN A 78 51.59 15.44 23.58
CA ASN A 78 50.70 16.45 24.16
C ASN A 78 49.30 15.88 24.51
N PRO A 79 49.20 15.03 25.55
CA PRO A 79 47.94 14.40 25.93
C PRO A 79 46.83 15.39 26.32
N ASN A 80 47.18 16.65 26.62
CA ASN A 80 46.27 17.67 27.15
C ASN A 80 45.84 18.74 26.13
N GLY A 81 46.10 18.53 24.83
CA GLY A 81 45.65 19.45 23.79
C GLY A 81 44.13 19.60 23.74
N ILE A 82 43.62 20.82 23.53
CA ILE A 82 42.17 21.09 23.46
C ILE A 82 41.47 20.26 22.37
N PHE A 83 42.19 19.92 21.31
CA PHE A 83 41.70 19.11 20.20
C PHE A 83 42.44 17.78 20.06
N SER A 84 43.11 17.31 21.13
CA SER A 84 43.80 16.01 21.13
C SER A 84 42.83 14.83 21.06
N THR A 85 41.61 15.01 21.59
CA THR A 85 40.55 14.00 21.57
C THR A 85 39.19 14.67 21.30
N PRO A 86 38.19 13.93 20.79
CA PRO A 86 36.82 14.44 20.70
C PRO A 86 36.26 14.91 22.06
N LYS A 87 36.68 14.25 23.16
CA LYS A 87 36.28 14.60 24.52
C LYS A 87 36.84 15.97 24.94
N SER A 88 38.15 16.21 24.78
CA SER A 88 38.75 17.50 25.14
C SER A 88 38.19 18.65 24.29
N ALA A 89 37.86 18.39 23.02
CA ALA A 89 37.21 19.36 22.14
C ALA A 89 35.79 19.72 22.62
N PHE A 90 35.02 18.71 23.03
CA PHE A 90 33.68 18.89 23.58
C PHE A 90 33.71 19.64 24.91
N GLU A 91 34.59 19.26 25.84
CA GLU A 91 34.77 19.93 27.14
C GLU A 91 35.14 21.42 26.97
N PHE A 92 35.90 21.76 25.93
CA PHE A 92 36.19 23.16 25.59
C PHE A 92 34.95 23.92 25.13
N LEU A 93 34.14 23.32 24.24
CA LEU A 93 32.89 23.92 23.79
C LEU A 93 31.91 24.11 24.96
N GLU A 94 31.79 23.12 25.85
CA GLU A 94 30.99 23.26 27.08
C GLU A 94 31.47 24.42 27.96
N LYS A 95 32.79 24.57 28.16
CA LYS A 95 33.34 25.73 28.89
C LYS A 95 32.99 27.05 28.24
N VAL A 96 33.05 27.14 26.90
CA VAL A 96 32.66 28.34 26.16
C VAL A 96 31.17 28.64 26.31
N ASP A 97 30.32 27.63 26.26
CA ASP A 97 28.88 27.80 26.44
C ASP A 97 28.52 28.20 27.87
N HIS A 98 29.17 27.61 28.88
CA HIS A 98 29.04 28.03 30.27
C HIS A 98 29.54 29.47 30.48
N LEU A 99 30.62 29.87 29.81
CA LEU A 99 31.12 31.24 29.86
C LEU A 99 30.11 32.22 29.26
N LYS A 100 29.50 31.89 28.12
CA LYS A 100 28.41 32.69 27.54
C LYS A 100 27.20 32.77 28.49
N ALA A 101 26.86 31.68 29.15
CA ALA A 101 25.77 31.61 30.12
C ALA A 101 26.05 32.39 31.43
N SER A 102 27.32 32.62 31.77
CA SER A 102 27.72 33.38 32.96
C SER A 102 27.37 34.87 32.88
N SER A 103 27.05 35.39 31.69
CA SER A 103 26.77 36.81 31.39
C SER A 103 27.95 37.79 31.55
N PHE A 104 29.17 37.31 31.80
CA PHE A 104 30.37 38.15 31.82
C PHE A 104 31.04 38.19 30.45
N THR A 105 31.45 39.38 30.03
CA THR A 105 32.23 39.57 28.80
C THR A 105 33.69 39.15 28.99
N PRO A 106 34.41 38.75 27.93
CA PRO A 106 35.83 38.43 28.04
C PRO A 106 36.69 39.58 28.60
N ASP A 107 36.34 40.84 28.33
CA ASP A 107 37.04 42.01 28.89
C ASP A 107 36.81 42.14 30.41
N GLU A 108 35.58 41.92 30.88
CA GLU A 108 35.28 41.88 32.32
C GLU A 108 36.00 40.72 33.01
N LEU A 109 36.03 39.53 32.40
CA LEU A 109 36.76 38.38 32.97
C LEU A 109 38.27 38.61 33.03
N ASN A 110 38.84 39.35 32.06
CA ASN A 110 40.25 39.75 32.09
C ASN A 110 40.54 40.68 33.26
N TRP A 111 39.61 41.59 33.56
CA TRP A 111 39.70 42.42 34.76
C TRP A 111 39.57 41.58 36.04
N LEU A 112 38.49 40.79 36.15
CA LEU A 112 38.13 40.06 37.37
C LEU A 112 39.15 38.98 37.74
N LEU A 113 39.53 38.12 36.79
CA LEU A 113 40.37 36.95 37.06
C LEU A 113 41.87 37.22 36.89
N ALA A 114 42.26 38.07 35.93
CA ALA A 114 43.67 38.36 35.65
C ALA A 114 44.16 39.69 36.25
N GLY A 115 43.29 40.50 36.86
CA GLY A 115 43.69 41.78 37.44
C GLY A 115 44.21 42.81 36.42
N ASP A 116 43.87 42.64 35.15
CA ASP A 116 44.41 43.46 34.06
C ASP A 116 43.79 44.86 34.05
N ARG A 117 44.56 45.86 34.48
CA ARG A 117 44.13 47.26 34.59
C ARG A 117 43.92 47.95 33.25
N SER A 118 44.38 47.34 32.14
CA SER A 118 44.13 47.87 30.79
C SER A 118 42.75 47.50 30.24
N ALA A 119 42.04 46.59 30.91
CA ALA A 119 40.67 46.23 30.56
C ALA A 119 39.73 47.44 30.67
N LYS A 120 38.72 47.52 29.79
CA LYS A 120 37.76 48.62 29.84
C LYS A 120 36.87 48.56 31.09
N ALA A 121 36.67 47.36 31.61
CA ALA A 121 35.93 47.11 32.84
C ALA A 121 36.71 47.49 34.13
N ALA A 122 38.01 47.75 34.05
CA ALA A 122 38.81 48.07 35.22
C ALA A 122 38.52 49.48 35.75
N THR A 123 38.49 49.62 37.08
CA THR A 123 38.42 50.93 37.73
C THR A 123 39.64 51.75 37.34
N LYS A 124 39.44 52.98 36.84
CA LYS A 124 40.54 53.84 36.44
C LYS A 124 41.34 54.29 37.66
N GLU A 125 42.65 54.30 37.52
CA GLU A 125 43.55 54.74 38.59
C GLU A 125 43.27 56.18 39.04
N THR A 126 42.91 57.06 38.12
CA THR A 126 42.50 58.44 38.43
C THR A 126 41.30 58.52 39.37
N ASP A 127 40.35 57.59 39.23
CA ASP A 127 39.14 57.57 40.07
C ASP A 127 39.44 56.96 41.44
N ALA A 128 40.29 55.91 41.49
CA ALA A 128 40.76 55.34 42.75
C ALA A 128 41.59 56.35 43.57
N ILE A 129 42.51 57.08 42.93
CA ILE A 129 43.30 58.14 43.56
C ILE A 129 42.39 59.27 44.06
N ARG A 130 41.38 59.68 43.28
CA ARG A 130 40.43 60.71 43.69
C ARG A 130 39.65 60.29 44.93
N PHE A 131 39.13 59.05 44.93
CA PHE A 131 38.45 58.47 46.09
C PHE A 131 39.36 58.45 47.32
N PHE A 132 40.57 57.90 47.21
CA PHE A 132 41.49 57.83 48.34
C PHE A 132 41.96 59.19 48.84
N THR A 133 42.09 60.18 47.95
CA THR A 133 42.42 61.56 48.35
C THR A 133 41.30 62.16 49.19
N ALA A 134 40.05 62.00 48.76
CA ALA A 134 38.87 62.45 49.51
C ALA A 134 38.75 61.71 50.85
N LEU A 135 38.88 60.38 50.84
CA LEU A 135 38.89 59.57 52.06
C LEU A 135 39.98 60.04 53.02
N ARG A 136 41.20 60.30 52.53
CA ARG A 136 42.32 60.74 53.38
C ARG A 136 42.02 62.08 54.06
N GLN A 137 41.45 63.02 53.32
CA GLN A 137 41.08 64.33 53.87
C GLN A 137 40.00 64.19 54.95
N ASP A 138 38.98 63.36 54.71
CA ASP A 138 37.94 63.09 55.70
C ASP A 138 38.48 62.39 56.95
N LEU A 139 39.34 61.38 56.79
CA LEU A 139 39.98 60.69 57.91
C LEU A 139 40.92 61.62 58.69
N GLN A 140 41.65 62.50 58.01
CA GLN A 140 42.46 63.53 58.67
C GLN A 140 41.60 64.55 59.43
N ARG A 141 40.43 64.94 58.87
CA ARG A 141 39.47 65.81 59.55
C ARG A 141 38.95 65.15 60.83
N ILE A 142 38.55 63.87 60.77
CA ILE A 142 38.10 63.11 61.94
C ILE A 142 39.23 63.04 62.99
N LYS A 143 40.45 62.65 62.59
CA LYS A 143 41.59 62.59 63.52
C LYS A 143 41.90 63.96 64.16
N ALA A 144 41.78 65.05 63.39
CA ALA A 144 42.01 66.41 63.89
C ALA A 144 40.90 66.90 64.82
N GLU A 145 39.64 66.55 64.56
CA GLU A 145 38.49 66.91 65.43
C GLU A 145 38.68 66.40 66.86
N PHE A 146 39.31 65.23 67.02
CA PHE A 146 39.52 64.59 68.33
C PHE A 146 40.93 64.74 68.90
N ALA A 147 41.82 65.46 68.21
CA ALA A 147 43.16 65.84 68.70
C ALA A 147 43.10 67.18 69.46
N ILE A 148 42.21 67.27 70.45
CA ILE A 148 41.93 68.50 71.20
C ILE A 148 42.92 68.63 72.38
N ALA A 149 43.38 69.85 72.66
CA ALA A 149 44.16 70.13 73.86
C ALA A 149 43.30 69.97 75.13
N LEU A 150 43.80 69.21 76.10
CA LEU A 150 43.09 68.94 77.35
C LEU A 150 43.10 70.18 78.26
N PRO A 151 41.95 70.60 78.83
CA PRO A 151 41.89 71.63 79.86
C PRO A 151 42.74 71.26 81.08
N THR A 152 43.32 72.25 81.74
CA THR A 152 44.12 72.04 82.96
C THR A 152 43.30 72.14 84.24
N ASP A 153 42.09 72.69 84.17
CA ASP A 153 41.14 72.83 85.27
C ASP A 153 40.08 71.71 85.29
N GLN A 154 39.58 71.41 86.49
CA GLN A 154 38.64 70.31 86.71
C GLN A 154 37.30 70.51 85.99
N ASP A 155 36.75 71.72 86.03
CA ASP A 155 35.42 72.01 85.46
C ASP A 155 35.45 71.94 83.92
N GLY A 156 36.55 72.39 83.31
CA GLY A 156 36.84 72.22 81.88
C GLY A 156 36.95 70.74 81.48
N LEU A 157 37.63 69.91 82.28
CA LEU A 157 37.73 68.46 82.03
C LEU A 157 36.37 67.76 82.14
N ILE A 158 35.55 68.10 83.14
CA ILE A 158 34.20 67.55 83.30
C ILE A 158 33.30 67.95 82.11
N THR A 159 33.38 69.21 81.68
CA THR A 159 32.61 69.71 80.53
C THR A 159 33.03 69.01 79.23
N LEU A 160 34.33 68.83 79.01
CA LEU A 160 34.85 68.11 77.84
C LEU A 160 34.44 66.64 77.86
N LEU A 161 34.58 65.96 78.99
CA LEU A 161 34.16 64.57 79.15
C LEU A 161 32.65 64.40 78.91
N THR A 162 31.83 65.31 79.45
CA THR A 162 30.38 65.35 79.22
C THR A 162 30.06 65.47 77.73
N SER A 163 30.69 66.42 77.03
CA SER A 163 30.53 66.61 75.59
C SER A 163 30.99 65.39 74.78
N VAL A 164 32.12 64.78 75.14
CA VAL A 164 32.62 63.56 74.49
C VAL A 164 31.64 62.41 74.68
N LEU A 165 31.11 62.20 75.90
CA LEU A 165 30.12 61.15 76.16
C LEU A 165 28.77 61.43 75.47
N GLN A 166 28.34 62.70 75.37
CA GLN A 166 27.12 63.08 74.65
C GLN A 166 27.23 62.89 73.13
N LYS A 167 28.40 63.19 72.52
CA LYS A 167 28.69 62.88 71.11
C LYS A 167 28.59 61.38 70.81
N LEU A 168 28.49 60.55 71.85
CA LEU A 168 28.38 59.09 71.81
C LEU A 168 27.04 58.58 72.25
N ASN A 169 26.04 59.46 72.23
CA ASN A 169 24.66 59.12 72.48
C ASN A 169 24.43 58.57 73.91
N ARG A 170 25.25 59.00 74.88
CA ARG A 170 25.04 58.70 76.30
C ARG A 170 23.95 59.59 76.88
N SER A 171 23.02 58.97 77.59
CA SER A 171 21.98 59.69 78.33
C SER A 171 22.60 60.49 79.49
N GLU A 172 21.91 61.54 79.90
CA GLU A 172 22.35 62.42 80.98
C GLU A 172 22.63 61.64 82.28
N THR A 173 21.80 60.63 82.57
CA THR A 173 21.95 59.74 83.73
C THR A 173 23.18 58.84 83.65
N GLU A 174 23.54 58.32 82.47
CA GLU A 174 24.77 57.55 82.26
C GLU A 174 26.01 58.43 82.42
N VAL A 175 25.96 59.68 81.95
CA VAL A 175 27.07 60.62 82.08
C VAL A 175 27.32 61.00 83.53
N GLU A 176 26.26 61.28 84.31
CA GLU A 176 26.37 61.56 85.73
C GLU A 176 26.92 60.34 86.52
N ALA A 177 26.43 59.14 86.19
CA ALA A 177 26.94 57.90 86.78
C ALA A 177 28.43 57.70 86.46
N PHE A 178 28.84 57.95 85.21
CA PHE A 178 30.23 57.86 84.77
C PHE A 178 31.13 58.83 85.56
N ILE A 179 30.75 60.10 85.66
CA ILE A 179 31.52 61.13 86.39
C ILE A 179 31.67 60.76 87.88
N THR A 180 30.61 60.20 88.46
CA THR A 180 30.61 59.73 89.86
C THR A 180 31.57 58.56 90.06
N ILE A 181 31.60 57.61 89.13
CA ILE A 181 32.51 56.46 89.17
C ILE A 181 33.97 56.91 89.03
N VAL A 182 34.28 57.81 88.09
CA VAL A 182 35.63 58.38 87.93
C VAL A 182 36.07 59.14 89.20
N ARG A 183 35.14 59.81 89.90
CA ARG A 183 35.42 60.50 91.16
C ARG A 183 35.83 59.52 92.27
N ASN A 184 35.09 58.43 92.41
CA ASN A 184 35.31 57.44 93.46
C ASN A 184 36.61 56.63 93.29
N GLY A 185 37.10 56.45 92.06
CA GLY A 185 38.44 55.94 91.78
C GLY A 185 38.67 54.45 92.09
N VAL A 186 37.60 53.68 92.33
CA VAL A 186 37.62 52.22 92.48
C VAL A 186 36.34 51.67 91.88
N ILE A 187 36.44 50.73 90.95
CA ILE A 187 35.29 50.00 90.38
C ILE A 187 35.29 48.57 90.94
N VAL A 188 34.16 48.15 91.52
CA VAL A 188 33.81 46.73 91.68
C VAL A 188 32.72 46.47 90.65
N SER A 189 33.04 45.81 89.55
CA SER A 189 32.12 45.64 88.42
C SER A 189 30.98 44.67 88.74
N SER A 190 29.95 45.15 89.43
CA SER A 190 28.87 44.30 89.96
C SER A 190 27.49 44.69 89.45
N THR A 191 27.27 45.97 89.10
CA THR A 191 25.97 46.47 88.65
C THR A 191 25.98 46.85 87.15
N PRO A 192 24.81 46.81 86.47
CA PRO A 192 24.70 47.28 85.08
C PRO A 192 25.19 48.71 84.86
N ALA A 193 24.97 49.60 85.82
CA ALA A 193 25.42 51.00 85.77
C ALA A 193 26.95 51.16 85.94
N GLU A 194 27.63 50.22 86.60
CA GLU A 194 29.10 50.22 86.70
C GLU A 194 29.76 49.63 85.45
N LEU A 195 29.14 48.60 84.85
CA LEU A 195 29.65 47.96 83.64
C LEU A 195 29.56 48.87 82.43
N ILE A 196 28.50 49.67 82.31
CA ILE A 196 28.27 50.52 81.14
C ILE A 196 29.39 51.54 80.89
N VAL A 197 30.12 51.92 81.95
CA VAL A 197 31.27 52.84 81.95
C VAL A 197 32.47 52.25 81.19
N LYS A 198 32.68 50.93 81.25
CA LYS A 198 33.79 50.24 80.58
C LYS A 198 33.61 50.20 79.06
N PHE A 199 32.35 50.24 78.62
CA PHE A 199 31.96 50.10 77.24
C PHE A 199 31.70 51.46 76.62
N TYR A 200 32.02 51.57 75.35
CA TYR A 200 31.89 52.82 74.64
C TYR A 200 30.57 52.89 73.88
N GLU A 201 30.30 51.86 73.07
CA GLU A 201 28.98 51.48 72.59
C GLU A 201 28.60 50.18 73.30
N PRO A 202 27.61 50.16 74.21
CA PRO A 202 27.20 48.96 74.92
C PRO A 202 26.28 48.13 74.01
N LYS A 203 26.69 47.90 72.76
CA LYS A 203 25.95 47.09 71.81
C LYS A 203 26.52 45.69 71.86
N PHE A 204 25.69 44.76 72.29
CA PHE A 204 26.02 43.35 72.39
C PHE A 204 25.24 42.61 71.33
N SER A 205 25.90 41.67 70.68
CA SER A 205 25.33 40.93 69.57
C SER A 205 25.62 39.46 69.76
N VAL A 206 24.65 38.61 69.48
CA VAL A 206 24.82 37.16 69.49
C VAL A 206 24.23 36.58 68.21
N SER A 207 24.86 35.54 67.70
CA SER A 207 24.32 34.80 66.55
C SER A 207 23.00 34.13 66.92
N LEU A 208 21.97 34.45 66.14
CA LEU A 208 20.66 33.83 66.16
C LEU A 208 20.22 33.61 64.71
N THR A 209 20.28 32.36 64.26
CA THR A 209 20.08 31.97 62.86
C THR A 209 18.71 32.36 62.33
N THR A 210 17.67 32.20 63.13
CA THR A 210 16.29 32.59 62.80
C THR A 210 15.59 33.09 64.06
N LEU A 211 14.89 34.23 63.96
CA LEU A 211 13.95 34.64 64.99
C LEU A 211 12.75 33.68 64.97
N PRO A 212 12.38 33.05 66.09
CA PRO A 212 11.20 32.18 66.15
C PRO A 212 9.95 32.91 65.62
N PRO A 213 9.13 32.29 64.76
CA PRO A 213 8.01 32.95 64.09
C PRO A 213 6.90 33.41 65.06
N THR A 214 6.94 32.95 66.31
CA THR A 214 6.03 33.37 67.38
C THR A 214 6.42 34.70 68.03
N ILE A 215 7.62 35.21 67.74
CA ILE A 215 8.15 36.44 68.34
C ILE A 215 7.92 37.61 67.38
N ASP A 216 7.24 38.63 67.88
CA ASP A 216 7.10 39.92 67.24
C ASP A 216 7.39 41.02 68.28
N PHE A 217 8.60 41.58 68.20
CA PHE A 217 9.06 42.56 69.17
C PHE A 217 8.18 43.82 69.20
N GLU A 218 7.64 44.26 68.07
CA GLU A 218 6.85 45.51 67.96
C GLU A 218 5.54 45.43 68.75
N THR A 219 4.92 44.26 68.80
CA THR A 219 3.62 44.07 69.46
C THR A 219 3.75 43.55 70.89
N GLN A 220 4.86 42.89 71.23
CA GLN A 220 5.03 42.17 72.50
C GLN A 220 5.91 42.88 73.53
N LEU A 221 6.68 43.91 73.16
CA LEU A 221 7.60 44.59 74.07
C LEU A 221 7.19 46.04 74.40
N PRO A 222 7.46 46.53 75.63
CA PRO A 222 7.34 47.94 75.96
C PRO A 222 8.29 48.81 75.13
N GLN A 223 7.89 50.05 74.82
CA GLN A 223 8.64 50.97 73.94
C GLN A 223 10.10 51.18 74.37
N GLU A 224 10.39 51.19 75.67
CA GLU A 224 11.75 51.33 76.21
C GLU A 224 12.65 50.12 75.94
N LEU A 225 12.09 48.91 75.96
CA LEU A 225 12.83 47.67 75.69
C LEU A 225 12.92 47.38 74.19
N LEU A 226 11.87 47.73 73.45
CA LEU A 226 11.84 47.71 71.98
C LEU A 226 13.00 48.51 71.39
N ALA A 227 13.30 49.69 71.94
CA ALA A 227 14.40 50.54 71.48
C ALA A 227 15.79 49.92 71.69
N LYS A 228 15.90 48.89 72.54
CA LYS A 228 17.18 48.24 72.90
C LYS A 228 17.42 46.94 72.15
N VAL A 229 16.39 46.17 71.81
CA VAL A 229 16.53 44.87 71.16
C VAL A 229 16.20 44.94 69.68
N VAL A 230 17.11 44.49 68.83
CA VAL A 230 16.92 44.49 67.37
C VAL A 230 17.44 43.18 66.82
N TYR A 231 16.64 42.49 66.02
CA TYR A 231 17.11 41.36 65.25
C TYR A 231 17.44 41.80 63.82
N THR A 232 18.71 41.74 63.45
CA THR A 232 19.13 42.05 62.08
C THR A 232 19.10 40.78 61.26
N ARG A 233 18.06 40.63 60.42
CA ARG A 233 17.87 39.44 59.58
C ARG A 233 19.03 39.17 58.63
N GLU A 234 19.66 40.22 58.09
CA GLU A 234 20.80 40.09 57.18
C GLU A 234 22.07 39.57 57.87
N GLU A 235 22.29 39.96 59.12
CA GLU A 235 23.49 39.59 59.90
C GLU A 235 23.25 38.33 60.75
N ARG A 236 21.99 37.87 60.88
CA ARG A 236 21.58 36.79 61.79
C ARG A 236 22.06 37.04 63.22
N LEU A 237 22.06 38.32 63.61
CA LEU A 237 22.47 38.76 64.93
C LEU A 237 21.26 39.31 65.66
N LEU A 238 21.09 38.84 66.90
CA LEU A 238 20.26 39.52 67.87
C LEU A 238 21.13 40.54 68.59
N HIS A 239 20.78 41.81 68.44
CA HIS A 239 21.45 42.94 69.04
C HIS A 239 20.70 43.41 70.27
N PHE A 240 21.45 43.77 71.31
CA PHE A 240 20.95 44.44 72.49
C PHE A 240 21.79 45.68 72.78
N THR A 241 21.15 46.84 72.89
CA THR A 241 21.78 48.13 73.15
C THR A 241 21.60 48.48 74.63
N GLY A 242 22.71 48.50 75.37
CA GLY A 242 22.77 48.71 76.82
C GLY A 242 23.23 47.46 77.57
N ILE A 243 23.39 47.57 78.88
CA ILE A 243 23.65 46.42 79.76
C ILE A 243 22.30 45.86 80.19
N MET A 244 22.00 44.63 79.79
CA MET A 244 20.70 44.00 80.08
C MET A 244 20.53 43.82 81.59
N SER A 245 19.48 44.42 82.15
CA SER A 245 19.10 44.22 83.55
C SER A 245 18.40 42.87 83.74
N SER A 246 18.37 42.38 84.98
CA SER A 246 17.71 41.12 85.32
C SER A 246 16.20 41.12 84.99
N ALA A 247 15.55 42.30 85.00
CA ALA A 247 14.15 42.47 84.65
C ALA A 247 13.91 42.48 83.12
N GLU A 248 14.82 43.07 82.36
CA GLU A 248 14.76 43.05 80.89
C GLU A 248 15.03 41.62 80.37
N GLN A 249 15.98 40.91 80.98
CA GLN A 249 16.29 39.51 80.64
C GLN A 249 15.09 38.59 80.87
N SER A 250 14.41 38.71 82.02
CA SER A 250 13.23 37.88 82.30
C SER A 250 12.08 38.15 81.34
N THR A 251 11.89 39.40 80.92
CA THR A 251 10.87 39.80 79.94
C THR A 251 11.18 39.20 78.56
N LEU A 252 12.44 39.24 78.11
CA LEU A 252 12.84 38.69 76.81
C LEU A 252 12.76 37.16 76.77
N LEU A 253 13.12 36.47 77.87
CA LEU A 253 13.03 35.01 77.98
C LEU A 253 11.57 34.49 77.99
N ALA A 254 10.60 35.31 78.41
CA ALA A 254 9.19 34.92 78.44
C ALA A 254 8.54 34.85 77.04
N LEU A 255 9.18 35.40 76.00
CA LEU A 255 8.61 35.48 74.64
C LEU A 255 8.63 34.15 73.89
N SER A 256 9.56 33.24 74.19
CA SER A 256 9.67 31.94 73.51
C SER A 256 10.47 30.94 74.33
N ASN A 257 10.07 29.66 74.24
CA ASN A 257 10.80 28.53 74.81
C ASN A 257 11.80 27.89 73.83
N ASP A 258 12.01 28.50 72.65
CA ASP A 258 12.98 28.03 71.68
C ASP A 258 14.40 28.01 72.29
N ALA A 259 15.09 26.86 72.20
CA ALA A 259 16.37 26.67 72.86
C ALA A 259 17.46 27.62 72.34
N ALA A 260 17.50 27.89 71.03
CA ALA A 260 18.49 28.77 70.43
C ALA A 260 18.26 30.23 70.85
N TYR A 261 17.00 30.68 70.86
CA TYR A 261 16.62 32.00 71.35
C TYR A 261 16.94 32.19 72.84
N VAL A 262 16.58 31.21 73.69
CA VAL A 262 16.89 31.26 75.13
C VAL A 262 18.40 31.33 75.38
N THR A 263 19.19 30.52 74.68
CA THR A 263 20.65 30.59 74.75
C THR A 263 21.17 31.94 74.27
N ALA A 264 20.62 32.50 73.19
CA ALA A 264 21.00 33.81 72.67
C ALA A 264 20.77 34.92 73.71
N ILE A 265 19.59 34.99 74.33
CA ILE A 265 19.29 35.99 75.37
C ILE A 265 20.21 35.85 76.58
N ASN A 266 20.46 34.62 77.05
CA ASN A 266 21.37 34.38 78.17
C ASN A 266 22.81 34.78 77.85
N ASN A 267 23.26 34.52 76.62
CA ASN A 267 24.57 34.95 76.16
C ASN A 267 24.67 36.47 76.08
N LEU A 268 23.66 37.17 75.57
CA LEU A 268 23.62 38.64 75.54
C LEU A 268 23.69 39.24 76.95
N ALA A 269 22.99 38.64 77.92
CA ALA A 269 23.02 39.09 79.31
C ALA A 269 24.40 38.88 79.97
N ALA A 270 25.10 37.78 79.64
CA ALA A 270 26.40 37.45 80.20
C ALA A 270 27.58 38.18 79.52
N GLN A 271 27.43 38.53 78.23
CA GLN A 271 28.48 39.14 77.41
C GLN A 271 29.19 40.33 78.06
N PRO A 272 28.50 41.34 78.63
CA PRO A 272 29.17 42.51 79.19
C PRO A 272 30.16 42.20 80.32
N GLN A 273 30.00 41.06 81.00
CA GLN A 273 30.90 40.62 82.08
C GLN A 273 31.99 39.67 81.58
N SER A 274 31.76 38.95 80.47
CA SER A 274 32.71 37.97 79.93
C SER A 274 33.77 38.57 79.02
N LEU A 275 33.61 39.83 78.58
CA LEU A 275 34.59 40.48 77.71
C LEU A 275 35.85 40.88 78.50
N ILE A 276 37.00 40.42 78.01
CA ILE A 276 38.30 40.68 78.62
C ILE A 276 39.13 41.53 77.64
N PRO A 277 39.81 42.60 78.12
CA PRO A 277 40.75 43.35 77.29
C PRO A 277 41.83 42.43 76.69
N PRO A 278 42.26 42.62 75.44
CA PRO A 278 41.99 43.76 74.55
C PRO A 278 40.79 43.52 73.62
N ASP A 279 39.57 43.83 74.07
CA ASP A 279 38.37 43.84 73.22
C ASP A 279 38.12 45.26 72.70
N GLU A 280 37.83 45.41 71.40
CA GLU A 280 37.60 46.72 70.76
C GLU A 280 36.33 47.44 71.24
N ARG A 281 35.47 46.85 72.07
CA ARG A 281 34.31 47.52 72.69
C ARG A 281 34.65 48.10 74.06
N ILE A 282 35.74 47.63 74.68
CA ILE A 282 36.23 48.10 75.97
C ILE A 282 37.22 49.23 75.72
N TRP A 283 36.88 50.44 76.16
CA TRP A 283 37.74 51.62 76.00
C TRP A 283 38.45 52.00 77.30
N LEU A 284 37.96 51.49 78.43
CA LEU A 284 38.45 51.79 79.77
C LEU A 284 38.42 50.52 80.64
N THR A 285 39.52 50.22 81.32
CA THR A 285 39.62 49.10 82.26
C THR A 285 39.57 49.55 83.71
N ASP A 286 39.39 48.62 84.65
CA ASP A 286 39.41 48.95 86.09
C ASP A 286 40.76 49.57 86.52
N THR A 287 41.87 49.13 85.91
CA THR A 287 43.20 49.69 86.14
C THR A 287 43.34 51.12 85.64
N ASP A 288 42.60 51.51 84.60
CA ASP A 288 42.60 52.87 84.05
C ASP A 288 41.93 53.87 85.01
N LEU A 289 41.16 53.41 86.00
CA LEU A 289 40.49 54.27 86.99
C LEU A 289 40.94 54.05 88.44
N ASP A 290 41.81 53.07 88.67
CA ASP A 290 42.34 52.70 89.98
C ASP A 290 43.16 53.84 90.63
N ALA A 291 42.59 54.44 91.67
CA ALA A 291 43.21 55.53 92.42
C ALA A 291 44.47 55.12 93.20
N THR A 292 44.78 53.83 93.32
CA THR A 292 46.04 53.35 93.93
C THR A 292 47.22 53.43 92.97
N GLN A 293 46.99 53.60 91.67
CA GLN A 293 48.03 53.78 90.66
C GLN A 293 48.50 55.24 90.63
N SER A 294 49.81 55.47 90.56
CA SER A 294 50.40 56.82 90.49
C SER A 294 49.96 57.63 89.26
N ALA A 295 49.58 56.94 88.18
CA ALA A 295 49.01 57.53 86.97
C ALA A 295 47.59 58.10 87.18
N ASN A 296 46.88 57.67 88.23
CA ASN A 296 45.44 57.89 88.46
C ASN A 296 45.11 58.32 89.91
N ASP A 297 46.13 58.66 90.72
CA ASP A 297 46.02 58.95 92.16
C ASP A 297 45.09 60.15 92.50
N THR A 298 44.97 61.10 91.58
CA THR A 298 44.14 62.30 91.72
C THR A 298 42.95 62.26 90.77
N TYR A 299 41.85 62.90 91.18
CA TYR A 299 40.63 62.97 90.36
C TYR A 299 40.88 63.60 88.99
N VAL A 300 41.69 64.66 88.93
CA VAL A 300 42.10 65.31 87.68
C VAL A 300 42.86 64.35 86.76
N LYS A 301 43.81 63.56 87.28
CA LYS A 301 44.52 62.57 86.47
C LYS A 301 43.59 61.49 85.93
N ARG A 302 42.63 61.00 86.73
CA ARG A 302 41.62 60.03 86.27
C ARG A 302 40.74 60.59 85.17
N LEU A 303 40.27 61.83 85.32
CA LEU A 303 39.50 62.53 84.28
C LEU A 303 40.32 62.66 82.99
N THR A 304 41.58 63.11 83.08
CA THR A 304 42.49 63.26 81.93
C THR A 304 42.74 61.93 81.23
N HIS A 305 42.99 60.84 81.96
CA HIS A 305 43.22 59.51 81.40
C HIS A 305 41.97 58.95 80.72
N ALA A 306 40.80 59.07 81.37
CA ALA A 306 39.52 58.69 80.77
C ALA A 306 39.23 59.48 79.49
N ILE A 307 39.37 60.82 79.49
CA ILE A 307 39.14 61.62 78.28
C ILE A 307 40.10 61.22 77.15
N THR A 308 41.38 60.98 77.47
CA THR A 308 42.39 60.57 76.47
C THR A 308 42.02 59.24 75.82
N LYS A 309 41.59 58.26 76.62
CA LYS A 309 41.13 56.95 76.13
C LYS A 309 39.84 57.07 75.32
N ALA A 310 38.87 57.85 75.80
CA ALA A 310 37.60 58.09 75.11
C ALA A 310 37.81 58.74 73.74
N LEU A 311 38.64 59.78 73.66
CA LEU A 311 38.97 60.48 72.40
C LEU A 311 39.73 59.56 71.42
N SER A 312 40.70 58.79 71.91
CA SER A 312 41.45 57.82 71.09
C SER A 312 40.54 56.74 70.51
N TYR A 313 39.63 56.22 71.34
CA TYR A 313 38.63 55.25 70.93
C TYR A 313 37.67 55.84 69.89
N LEU A 314 37.10 57.02 70.17
CA LEU A 314 36.17 57.73 69.28
C LEU A 314 36.77 57.92 67.89
N SER A 315 38.00 58.44 67.88
CA SER A 315 38.75 58.66 66.66
C SER A 315 38.93 57.38 65.84
N ARG A 316 39.30 56.26 66.49
CA ARG A 316 39.46 54.96 65.83
C ARG A 316 38.13 54.41 65.28
N THR A 317 37.07 54.44 66.08
CA THR A 317 35.76 53.88 65.71
C THR A 317 35.11 54.70 64.58
N LEU A 318 35.10 56.03 64.68
CA LEU A 318 34.62 56.89 63.60
C LEU A 318 35.47 56.76 62.34
N THR A 319 36.79 56.59 62.46
CA THR A 319 37.67 56.32 61.31
C THR A 319 37.26 55.02 60.60
N LYS A 320 37.11 53.91 61.33
CA LYS A 320 36.68 52.63 60.75
C LYS A 320 35.28 52.71 60.12
N ASN A 321 34.33 53.36 60.79
CA ASN A 321 32.96 53.53 60.28
C ASN A 321 32.93 54.41 59.02
N ALA A 322 33.68 55.51 59.00
CA ALA A 322 33.80 56.37 57.82
C ALA A 322 34.43 55.62 56.64
N ILE A 323 35.47 54.80 56.87
CA ILE A 323 36.04 53.93 55.83
C ILE A 323 34.96 53.02 55.26
N VAL A 324 34.23 52.28 56.10
CA VAL A 324 33.20 51.34 55.66
C VAL A 324 32.08 52.07 54.90
N GLN A 325 31.58 53.20 55.40
CA GLN A 325 30.50 53.96 54.78
C GLN A 325 30.89 54.55 53.42
N GLN A 326 32.09 55.12 53.30
CA GLN A 326 32.55 55.68 52.03
C GLN A 326 32.91 54.58 51.03
N SER A 327 33.55 53.50 51.50
CA SER A 327 33.85 52.35 50.65
C SER A 327 32.60 51.61 50.19
N SER A 328 31.56 51.49 51.02
CA SER A 328 30.31 50.82 50.64
C SER A 328 29.59 51.59 49.54
N ALA A 329 29.53 52.91 49.66
CA ALA A 329 29.00 53.80 48.63
C ALA A 329 29.77 53.68 47.31
N GLN A 330 31.11 53.63 47.37
CA GLN A 330 31.95 53.55 46.18
C GLN A 330 31.93 52.16 45.52
N LEU A 331 31.89 51.08 46.31
CA LEU A 331 31.83 49.69 45.82
C LEU A 331 30.41 49.27 45.42
N GLY A 332 29.38 49.99 45.89
CA GLY A 332 27.97 49.68 45.65
C GLY A 332 27.51 48.42 46.36
N LEU A 333 28.01 48.19 47.58
CA LEU A 333 27.65 47.07 48.47
C LEU A 333 26.98 47.62 49.74
N THR A 334 26.33 46.75 50.53
CA THR A 334 25.85 47.14 51.86
C THR A 334 27.03 47.36 52.83
N GLU A 335 26.83 48.14 53.90
CA GLU A 335 27.88 48.40 54.89
C GLU A 335 28.37 47.12 55.58
N ALA A 336 27.47 46.18 55.88
CA ALA A 336 27.80 44.90 56.48
C ALA A 336 28.69 44.04 55.56
N LEU A 337 28.31 43.91 54.29
CA LEU A 337 29.09 43.16 53.29
C LEU A 337 30.45 43.84 53.02
N THR A 338 30.47 45.17 52.96
CA THR A 338 31.70 45.96 52.80
C THR A 338 32.63 45.77 53.99
N ARG A 339 32.11 45.83 55.21
CA ARG A 339 32.88 45.61 56.42
C ARG A 339 33.49 44.21 56.44
N HIS A 340 32.70 43.17 56.12
CA HIS A 340 33.19 41.80 56.02
C HIS A 340 34.30 41.69 54.97
N LEU A 341 34.11 42.26 53.77
CA LEU A 341 35.10 42.26 52.70
C LEU A 341 36.42 42.95 53.10
N LEU A 342 36.35 44.08 53.80
CA LEU A 342 37.55 44.85 54.16
C LEU A 342 38.26 44.31 55.41
N ALA A 343 37.55 43.64 56.32
CA ALA A 343 38.08 43.19 57.60
C ALA A 343 38.57 41.73 57.59
N ASN A 344 37.87 40.83 56.89
CA ASN A 344 38.09 39.39 57.05
C ASN A 344 39.04 38.77 56.02
N TYR A 345 39.49 39.56 55.04
CA TYR A 345 40.42 39.11 54.00
C TYR A 345 41.81 39.75 54.21
N PRO A 346 42.81 39.00 54.70
CA PRO A 346 44.16 39.49 54.93
C PRO A 346 44.98 39.47 53.63
N ILE A 347 44.55 40.27 52.64
CA ILE A 347 45.20 40.40 51.33
C ILE A 347 46.51 41.21 51.37
N LEU A 348 46.69 41.98 52.45
CA LEU A 348 47.90 42.72 52.80
C LEU A 348 48.42 42.16 54.13
N PRO A 349 49.58 42.59 54.66
CA PRO A 349 50.05 42.12 55.97
C PRO A 349 49.01 42.26 57.10
N ASN A 350 48.12 43.26 56.98
CA ASN A 350 46.91 43.44 57.79
C ASN A 350 45.66 43.47 56.88
N SER A 351 44.46 43.41 57.45
CA SER A 351 43.23 43.62 56.67
C SER A 351 43.19 45.01 56.01
N LEU A 352 42.48 45.14 54.88
CA LEU A 352 42.40 46.43 54.18
C LEU A 352 41.77 47.52 55.07
N LEU A 353 40.80 47.14 55.92
CA LEU A 353 40.21 48.04 56.91
C LEU A 353 41.25 48.54 57.93
N GLN A 354 42.08 47.64 58.47
CA GLN A 354 43.11 48.01 59.44
C GLN A 354 44.20 48.86 58.81
N HIS A 355 44.63 48.49 57.60
CA HIS A 355 45.63 49.23 56.81
C HIS A 355 45.21 50.68 56.55
N LEU A 356 43.94 50.91 56.20
CA LEU A 356 43.38 52.25 55.98
C LEU A 356 43.13 53.04 57.28
N ALA A 357 42.89 52.38 58.42
CA ALA A 357 42.61 53.07 59.67
C ALA A 357 43.88 53.62 60.36
N GLU A 358 44.99 52.88 60.30
CA GLU A 358 46.23 53.18 61.00
C GLU A 358 47.18 54.05 60.18
N ASN A 359 47.93 53.44 59.27
CA ASN A 359 49.04 54.04 58.51
C ASN A 359 48.64 54.32 57.06
N PHE A 360 47.52 55.03 56.87
CA PHE A 360 47.01 55.29 55.52
C PHE A 360 47.98 56.12 54.67
N ALA A 361 48.67 55.44 53.76
CA ALA A 361 49.51 56.01 52.72
C ALA A 361 48.97 55.58 51.36
N LEU A 362 48.92 56.51 50.39
CA LEU A 362 48.52 56.19 49.02
C LEU A 362 49.73 55.59 48.27
N ASP A 363 49.97 54.32 48.51
CA ASP A 363 51.04 53.53 47.88
C ASP A 363 50.48 52.45 46.94
N VAL A 364 51.38 51.74 46.27
CA VAL A 364 51.02 50.67 45.32
C VAL A 364 50.26 49.54 46.03
N ALA A 365 50.64 49.20 47.25
CA ALA A 365 49.97 48.14 48.03
C ALA A 365 48.50 48.49 48.32
N THR A 366 48.23 49.73 48.72
CA THR A 366 46.87 50.24 48.97
C THR A 366 46.02 50.22 47.70
N LEU A 367 46.59 50.64 46.56
CA LEU A 367 45.91 50.58 45.27
C LEU A 367 45.62 49.12 44.86
N ASN A 368 46.58 48.20 45.03
CA ASN A 368 46.39 46.78 44.71
C ASN A 368 45.26 46.15 45.55
N GLY A 369 45.25 46.41 46.85
CA GLY A 369 44.19 45.94 47.75
C GLY A 369 42.81 46.50 47.37
N TRP A 370 42.75 47.77 46.97
CA TRP A 370 41.51 48.39 46.50
C TRP A 370 40.98 47.81 45.19
N TYR A 371 41.88 47.53 44.24
CA TYR A 371 41.52 46.87 42.99
C TYR A 371 41.04 45.44 43.20
N TRP A 372 41.61 44.71 44.17
CA TRP A 372 41.07 43.43 44.62
C TRP A 372 39.65 43.60 45.17
N ALA A 373 39.43 44.56 46.09
CA ALA A 373 38.11 44.81 46.68
C ALA A 373 37.05 45.18 45.62
N ASN A 374 37.42 46.00 44.62
CA ASN A 374 36.54 46.34 43.49
C ASN A 374 36.12 45.12 42.67
N ARG A 375 37.04 44.18 42.42
CA ARG A 375 36.75 42.96 41.64
C ARG A 375 35.80 42.05 42.42
N VAL A 376 36.07 41.81 43.70
CA VAL A 376 35.19 41.01 44.56
C VAL A 376 33.82 41.68 44.67
N ALA A 377 33.77 42.99 44.92
CA ALA A 377 32.51 43.74 44.95
C ALA A 377 31.71 43.63 43.65
N THR A 378 32.39 43.67 42.49
CA THR A 378 31.75 43.50 41.18
C THR A 378 31.11 42.11 41.06
N LEU A 379 31.78 41.06 41.53
CA LEU A 379 31.25 39.69 41.55
C LEU A 379 30.03 39.59 42.47
N LEU A 380 30.15 40.03 43.73
CA LEU A 380 29.08 39.96 44.72
C LEU A 380 27.83 40.72 44.26
N LYS A 381 28.02 41.91 43.69
CA LYS A 381 26.93 42.72 43.12
C LYS A 381 26.26 42.04 41.93
N ARG A 382 27.05 41.47 41.01
CA ARG A 382 26.50 40.79 39.82
C ARG A 382 25.71 39.54 40.20
N TRP A 383 26.20 38.79 41.18
CA TRP A 383 25.56 37.59 41.72
C TRP A 383 24.49 37.87 42.78
N LYS A 384 24.28 39.15 43.13
CA LYS A 384 23.31 39.60 44.14
C LYS A 384 23.46 38.86 45.48
N ILE A 385 24.70 38.62 45.90
CA ILE A 385 25.02 37.85 47.10
C ILE A 385 24.82 38.72 48.34
N THR A 386 24.07 38.21 49.31
CA THR A 386 23.94 38.77 50.66
C THR A 386 25.07 38.30 51.58
N LEU A 387 25.23 38.94 52.75
CA LEU A 387 26.26 38.53 53.72
C LEU A 387 26.08 37.08 54.18
N ALA A 388 24.84 36.70 54.54
CA ALA A 388 24.53 35.34 54.97
C ALA A 388 24.82 34.28 53.89
N GLU A 389 24.61 34.61 52.62
CA GLU A 389 24.95 33.71 51.51
C GLU A 389 26.45 33.65 51.26
N LEU A 390 27.16 34.77 51.39
CA LEU A 390 28.62 34.82 51.24
C LEU A 390 29.30 33.89 52.23
N GLU A 391 28.87 33.91 53.50
CA GLU A 391 29.41 33.03 54.55
C GLU A 391 29.22 31.55 54.20
N LYS A 392 28.04 31.17 53.72
CA LYS A 392 27.75 29.80 53.24
C LYS A 392 28.62 29.44 52.03
N ILE A 393 28.75 30.33 51.05
CA ILE A 393 29.57 30.09 49.86
C ILE A 393 31.04 29.90 50.24
N VAL A 394 31.56 30.72 51.16
CA VAL A 394 32.92 30.59 51.69
C VAL A 394 33.09 29.24 52.39
N ALA A 395 32.15 28.82 53.23
CA ALA A 395 32.17 27.50 53.88
C ALA A 395 32.16 26.32 52.89
N LEU A 396 31.51 26.49 51.73
CA LEU A 396 31.43 25.48 50.67
C LEU A 396 32.62 25.50 49.70
N THR A 397 33.49 26.51 49.76
CA THR A 397 34.41 26.83 48.64
C THR A 397 35.36 25.69 48.29
N SER A 398 35.93 24.99 49.28
CA SER A 398 36.83 23.85 49.09
C SER A 398 36.12 22.66 48.43
N GLU A 399 35.10 22.12 49.12
CA GLU A 399 34.44 20.87 48.71
C GLU A 399 33.60 21.04 47.43
N ALA A 400 32.98 22.21 47.23
CA ALA A 400 32.22 22.51 46.01
C ALA A 400 33.09 23.08 44.87
N GLN A 401 34.41 23.22 45.07
CA GLN A 401 35.37 23.75 44.09
C GLN A 401 34.96 25.12 43.52
N LEU A 402 34.55 26.02 44.41
CA LEU A 402 34.12 27.38 44.07
C LEU A 402 35.32 28.32 43.99
N LEU A 403 35.11 29.50 43.42
CA LEU A 403 36.11 30.57 43.40
C LEU A 403 36.38 31.05 44.82
N ASP A 404 37.58 30.74 45.31
CA ASP A 404 38.13 31.40 46.49
C ASP A 404 38.59 32.82 46.10
N PHE A 405 37.97 33.83 46.70
CA PHE A 405 38.29 35.24 46.45
C PHE A 405 39.74 35.61 46.83
N MET A 406 40.38 34.88 47.75
CA MET A 406 41.80 35.08 48.10
C MET A 406 42.75 34.63 46.99
N THR A 407 42.31 33.77 46.08
CA THR A 407 43.12 33.35 44.92
C THR A 407 43.14 34.39 43.79
N LEU A 408 42.34 35.45 43.89
CA LEU A 408 42.36 36.55 42.93
C LEU A 408 43.69 37.32 43.02
N PRO A 409 44.41 37.52 41.91
CA PRO A 409 45.77 38.06 41.92
C PRO A 409 45.76 39.54 42.31
N LEU A 410 46.71 40.01 43.13
CA LEU A 410 46.79 41.42 43.56
C LEU A 410 47.36 42.33 42.47
N ASP A 411 48.21 41.77 41.62
CA ASP A 411 48.79 42.39 40.43
C ASP A 411 48.35 41.63 39.16
N GLY A 412 48.60 42.22 37.99
CA GLY A 412 48.11 41.68 36.71
C GLY A 412 48.88 40.46 36.18
N GLU A 413 49.73 39.82 36.98
CA GLU A 413 50.69 38.81 36.52
C GLU A 413 50.14 37.38 36.55
N ALA A 414 49.37 37.03 37.58
CA ALA A 414 48.71 35.73 37.71
C ALA A 414 47.25 35.80 37.21
N ILE A 415 46.64 34.64 36.94
CA ILE A 415 45.23 34.54 36.53
C ILE A 415 44.56 33.49 37.42
N ALA A 416 43.44 33.86 38.03
CA ALA A 416 42.65 32.96 38.87
C ALA A 416 41.92 31.87 38.04
N SER A 417 41.58 30.76 38.69
CA SER A 417 40.96 29.60 38.04
C SER A 417 39.60 29.95 37.41
N LEU A 418 39.56 29.97 36.07
CA LEU A 418 38.30 30.11 35.33
C LEU A 418 37.33 28.97 35.64
N ASN A 419 37.83 27.75 35.86
CA ASN A 419 36.98 26.61 36.18
C ASN A 419 36.21 26.84 37.49
N HIS A 420 36.89 27.31 38.55
CA HIS A 420 36.24 27.60 39.83
C HIS A 420 35.25 28.78 39.70
N PHE A 421 35.60 29.80 38.92
CA PHE A 421 34.67 30.89 38.59
C PHE A 421 33.41 30.40 37.88
N LEU A 422 33.55 29.54 36.87
CA LEU A 422 32.41 28.98 36.13
C LEU A 422 31.55 28.10 37.05
N LYS A 423 32.15 27.33 37.96
CA LYS A 423 31.43 26.54 38.97
C LYS A 423 30.63 27.40 39.93
N THR A 424 31.22 28.48 40.45
CA THR A 424 30.48 29.46 41.26
C THR A 424 29.35 30.09 40.46
N SER A 425 29.61 30.52 39.22
CA SER A 425 28.56 31.09 38.37
C SER A 425 27.43 30.09 38.08
N ARG A 426 27.72 28.78 37.95
CA ARG A 426 26.71 27.74 37.78
C ARG A 426 25.89 27.55 39.05
N LEU A 427 26.53 27.50 40.21
CA LEU A 427 25.84 27.40 41.50
C LEU A 427 24.87 28.58 41.70
N ILE A 428 25.33 29.80 41.44
CA ILE A 428 24.47 31.00 41.56
C ILE A 428 23.31 30.95 40.56
N ARG A 429 23.57 30.57 39.30
CA ARG A 429 22.49 30.41 38.30
C ARG A 429 21.51 29.31 38.67
N LEU A 430 21.97 28.24 39.30
CA LEU A 430 21.14 27.15 39.78
C LEU A 430 20.23 27.64 40.91
N ARG A 431 20.80 28.29 41.93
CA ARG A 431 20.06 28.97 43.02
C ARG A 431 18.96 29.86 42.43
N ASP A 432 19.33 30.77 41.52
CA ASP A 432 18.39 31.72 40.90
C ASP A 432 17.30 31.04 40.04
N SER A 433 17.47 29.77 39.68
CA SER A 433 16.52 29.00 38.86
C SER A 433 15.60 28.08 39.66
N LEU A 434 15.88 27.87 40.95
CA LEU A 434 15.09 27.02 41.82
C LEU A 434 14.02 27.83 42.54
N PRO A 435 12.87 27.22 42.88
CA PRO A 435 11.79 27.93 43.57
C PRO A 435 12.14 28.26 45.03
N GLU A 436 13.00 27.46 45.68
CA GLU A 436 13.41 27.61 47.09
C GLU A 436 12.21 27.79 48.04
N THR A 437 11.28 26.82 48.03
CA THR A 437 9.97 26.93 48.70
C THR A 437 10.04 27.03 50.22
N GLU A 438 10.71 26.08 50.89
CA GLU A 438 10.85 26.08 52.36
C GLU A 438 12.31 26.19 52.84
N ILE A 439 13.27 25.74 52.05
CA ILE A 439 14.70 25.75 52.36
C ILE A 439 15.51 26.23 51.15
N THR A 440 16.59 26.96 51.39
CA THR A 440 17.45 27.47 50.30
C THR A 440 18.45 26.41 49.82
N LEU A 441 18.87 26.47 48.55
CA LEU A 441 19.86 25.54 48.00
C LEU A 441 21.16 25.59 48.82
N LEU A 442 21.59 26.79 49.19
CA LEU A 442 22.83 26.97 49.95
C LEU A 442 22.74 26.38 51.37
N GLU A 443 21.55 26.39 52.01
CA GLU A 443 21.33 25.68 53.28
C GLU A 443 21.43 24.16 53.12
N VAL A 444 20.82 23.61 52.06
CA VAL A 444 20.89 22.16 51.79
C VAL A 444 22.34 21.73 51.58
N LEU A 445 23.11 22.50 50.82
CA LEU A 445 24.54 22.25 50.56
C LEU A 445 25.40 22.41 51.82
N GLU A 446 25.13 23.43 52.65
CA GLU A 446 25.82 23.64 53.93
C GLU A 446 25.60 22.46 54.88
N LYS A 447 24.35 22.00 55.03
CA LYS A 447 24.02 20.80 55.81
C LYS A 447 24.72 19.55 55.29
N LEU A 448 24.79 19.39 53.97
CA LEU A 448 25.47 18.27 53.33
C LEU A 448 26.98 18.31 53.60
N ASN A 449 27.60 19.49 53.48
CA ASN A 449 29.02 19.70 53.76
C ASN A 449 29.37 19.49 55.24
N ALA A 450 28.48 19.90 56.14
CA ALA A 450 28.61 19.70 57.57
C ALA A 450 28.31 18.26 58.03
N GLY A 451 27.90 17.36 57.13
CA GLY A 451 27.59 15.97 57.44
C GLY A 451 26.36 15.78 58.33
N ILE A 452 25.38 16.70 58.25
CA ILE A 452 24.18 16.70 59.10
C ILE A 452 23.21 15.56 58.71
N TYR A 453 23.17 15.16 57.44
CA TYR A 453 22.29 14.09 56.98
C TYR A 453 22.84 12.71 57.36
N ALA A 454 22.08 11.95 58.15
CA ALA A 454 22.45 10.58 58.53
C ALA A 454 22.31 9.60 57.36
N THR A 455 21.31 9.81 56.50
CA THR A 455 21.02 8.99 55.33
C THR A 455 20.76 9.84 54.09
N ALA A 456 20.82 9.21 52.91
CA ALA A 456 20.44 9.87 51.65
C ALA A 456 18.93 10.22 51.58
N ALA A 457 18.09 9.52 52.36
CA ALA A 457 16.66 9.82 52.46
C ALA A 457 16.40 11.14 53.23
N ASP A 458 17.17 11.40 54.28
CA ASP A 458 17.11 12.68 55.01
C ASP A 458 17.50 13.85 54.10
N PHE A 459 18.54 13.66 53.28
CA PHE A 459 18.91 14.62 52.24
C PHE A 459 17.80 14.79 51.21
N ALA A 460 17.23 13.68 50.69
CA ALA A 460 16.16 13.72 49.70
C ALA A 460 14.91 14.48 50.19
N THR A 461 14.59 14.35 51.47
CA THR A 461 13.49 15.09 52.13
C THR A 461 13.75 16.60 52.13
N ASP A 462 14.96 17.05 52.46
CA ASP A 462 15.31 18.47 52.39
C ASP A 462 15.40 18.98 50.94
N VAL A 463 15.71 18.13 49.96
CA VAL A 463 15.65 18.51 48.53
C VAL A 463 14.20 18.64 48.03
N GLU A 464 13.26 17.83 48.52
CA GLU A 464 11.83 18.00 48.23
C GLU A 464 11.29 19.31 48.82
N ARG A 465 11.77 19.71 49.99
CA ARG A 465 11.47 21.01 50.61
C ARG A 465 12.10 22.21 49.88
N LEU A 466 13.12 21.96 49.07
CA LEU A 466 13.74 22.96 48.19
C LEU A 466 12.95 23.13 46.89
N ASN A 467 12.41 22.02 46.36
CA ASN A 467 11.55 21.98 45.18
C ASN A 467 10.52 20.85 45.28
N GLU A 468 9.25 21.21 45.50
CA GLU A 468 8.14 20.26 45.72
C GLU A 468 7.91 19.29 44.55
N ASP A 469 8.31 19.67 43.32
CA ASP A 469 8.23 18.77 42.14
C ASP A 469 9.27 17.64 42.20
N TRP A 470 10.32 17.80 43.02
CA TRP A 470 11.40 16.83 43.17
C TRP A 470 11.14 15.98 44.41
N THR A 471 10.24 15.00 44.28
CA THR A 471 9.86 14.14 45.41
C THR A 471 11.03 13.34 45.97
N ALA A 472 11.09 13.17 47.30
CA ALA A 472 12.19 12.47 47.98
C ALA A 472 12.41 11.06 47.42
N THR A 473 11.31 10.33 47.14
CA THR A 473 11.37 8.98 46.55
C THR A 473 12.11 8.97 45.20
N HIS A 474 11.85 9.94 44.32
CA HIS A 474 12.54 10.01 43.03
C HIS A 474 14.02 10.39 43.20
N ILE A 475 14.32 11.30 44.13
CA ILE A 475 15.69 11.72 44.41
C ILE A 475 16.53 10.55 44.92
N GLU A 476 16.02 9.76 45.87
CA GLU A 476 16.73 8.57 46.37
C GLU A 476 17.10 7.58 45.25
N ILE A 477 16.15 7.31 44.35
CA ILE A 477 16.38 6.44 43.19
C ILE A 477 17.45 7.04 42.27
N LEU A 478 17.39 8.35 42.01
CA LEU A 478 18.35 9.04 41.16
C LEU A 478 19.75 9.07 41.79
N ILE A 479 19.85 9.24 43.11
CA ILE A 479 21.12 9.15 43.85
C ILE A 479 21.79 7.80 43.61
N ALA A 480 21.03 6.71 43.73
CA ALA A 480 21.52 5.36 43.47
C ALA A 480 21.80 5.06 41.98
N SER A 481 21.37 5.91 41.04
CA SER A 481 21.37 5.59 39.61
C SER A 481 22.27 6.46 38.75
N LEU A 482 22.66 7.65 39.21
CA LEU A 482 23.47 8.60 38.42
C LEU A 482 24.97 8.29 38.37
N ASN A 483 25.42 7.21 39.03
CA ASN A 483 26.84 6.81 39.18
C ASN A 483 27.70 7.96 39.72
N LEU A 484 27.20 8.65 40.74
CA LEU A 484 27.87 9.76 41.42
C LEU A 484 28.12 9.40 42.89
N THR A 485 29.29 9.76 43.41
CA THR A 485 29.65 9.50 44.80
C THR A 485 28.88 10.42 45.74
N TYR A 486 28.02 9.85 46.58
CA TYR A 486 27.37 10.57 47.68
C TYR A 486 28.27 10.56 48.94
N PRO A 487 28.39 11.66 49.70
CA PRO A 487 27.75 12.97 49.50
C PRO A 487 28.56 13.93 48.62
N THR A 488 29.84 13.69 48.39
CA THR A 488 30.79 14.69 47.84
C THR A 488 30.41 15.23 46.46
N ALA A 489 29.93 14.37 45.55
CA ALA A 489 29.53 14.82 44.21
C ALA A 489 28.28 15.72 44.24
N TYR A 490 27.44 15.64 45.27
CA TYR A 490 26.22 16.44 45.41
C TYR A 490 26.48 17.84 45.96
N LEU A 491 27.74 18.16 46.32
CA LEU A 491 28.17 19.53 46.59
C LEU A 491 28.43 20.33 45.30
N LEU A 492 28.56 19.65 44.15
CA LEU A 492 28.86 20.24 42.86
C LEU A 492 27.59 20.65 42.12
N ALA A 493 27.52 21.90 41.62
CA ALA A 493 26.38 22.41 40.85
C ALA A 493 26.07 21.57 39.59
N GLU A 494 27.10 20.96 38.99
CA GLU A 494 26.99 20.00 37.89
C GLU A 494 25.99 18.87 38.18
N THR A 495 26.04 18.33 39.39
CA THR A 495 25.23 17.19 39.79
C THR A 495 23.76 17.57 39.88
N TRP A 496 23.47 18.77 40.36
CA TRP A 496 22.12 19.32 40.42
C TRP A 496 21.55 19.65 39.04
N GLU A 497 22.37 20.14 38.12
CA GLU A 497 21.95 20.28 36.71
C GLU A 497 21.63 18.92 36.07
N ARG A 498 22.40 17.87 36.39
CA ARG A 498 22.09 16.49 35.96
C ARG A 498 20.80 15.97 36.60
N LEU A 499 20.57 16.25 37.88
CA LEU A 499 19.35 15.89 38.60
C LEU A 499 18.13 16.56 37.95
N ARG A 500 18.22 17.87 37.68
CA ARG A 500 17.19 18.63 36.97
C ARG A 500 16.90 18.06 35.58
N ARG A 501 17.93 17.64 34.84
CA ARG A 501 17.76 16.95 33.55
C ARG A 501 17.06 15.60 33.70
N ALA A 502 17.33 14.84 34.77
CA ALA A 502 16.61 13.61 35.04
C ALA A 502 15.12 13.89 35.29
N PHE A 503 14.79 14.86 36.14
CA PHE A 503 13.40 15.27 36.38
C PHE A 503 12.68 15.76 35.13
N TYR A 504 13.38 16.44 34.21
CA TYR A 504 12.82 16.77 32.90
C TYR A 504 12.35 15.51 32.14
N PHE A 505 13.14 14.42 32.15
CA PHE A 505 12.74 13.17 31.50
C PHE A 505 11.62 12.43 32.24
N LEU A 506 11.61 12.47 33.58
CA LEU A 506 10.52 11.90 34.38
C LEU A 506 9.19 12.57 34.02
N ASN A 507 9.18 13.91 33.97
CA ASN A 507 7.99 14.68 33.64
C ASN A 507 7.59 14.50 32.16
N SER A 508 8.55 14.53 31.24
CA SER A 508 8.26 14.38 29.79
C SER A 508 7.77 12.99 29.40
N LEU A 509 8.08 11.96 30.19
CA LEU A 509 7.61 10.60 29.97
C LEU A 509 6.43 10.24 30.87
N ASN A 510 6.01 11.17 31.73
CA ASN A 510 5.04 10.95 32.80
C ASN A 510 5.30 9.64 33.57
N ALA A 511 6.57 9.44 33.99
CA ALA A 511 7.04 8.15 34.49
C ALA A 511 7.92 8.28 35.74
N SER A 512 7.91 7.24 36.58
CA SER A 512 8.74 7.18 37.78
C SER A 512 10.24 7.10 37.45
N ALA A 513 11.08 7.52 38.40
CA ALA A 513 12.54 7.41 38.28
C ALA A 513 13.02 5.99 37.92
N ASN A 514 12.39 4.94 38.49
CA ASN A 514 12.71 3.54 38.18
C ASN A 514 12.41 3.18 36.72
N THR A 515 11.29 3.67 36.20
CA THR A 515 10.89 3.42 34.81
C THR A 515 11.85 4.10 33.84
N VAL A 516 12.19 5.37 34.09
CA VAL A 516 13.15 6.12 33.26
C VAL A 516 14.54 5.48 33.33
N LYS A 517 14.98 5.03 34.51
CA LYS A 517 16.21 4.24 34.67
C LYS A 517 16.21 2.98 33.80
N ALA A 518 15.09 2.26 33.75
CA ALA A 518 14.97 1.07 32.92
C ALA A 518 15.07 1.37 31.42
N PHE A 519 14.67 2.56 30.98
CA PHE A 519 14.82 3.02 29.58
C PHE A 519 16.24 3.47 29.23
N ALA A 520 17.06 3.84 30.22
CA ALA A 520 18.45 4.24 30.02
C ALA A 520 19.42 3.05 29.86
N ALA A 521 18.93 1.81 29.81
CA ALA A 521 19.77 0.63 29.64
C ALA A 521 20.40 0.60 28.23
N ALA A 522 21.58 -0.03 28.11
CA ALA A 522 22.32 -0.11 26.84
C ALA A 522 21.52 -0.80 25.71
N ALA A 523 20.57 -1.67 26.06
CA ALA A 523 19.65 -2.30 25.13
C ALA A 523 18.20 -2.22 25.66
N MET A 524 17.27 -1.81 24.79
CA MET A 524 15.84 -1.89 25.07
C MET A 524 15.28 -3.25 24.65
N THR A 525 14.49 -3.88 25.52
CA THR A 525 13.78 -5.12 25.22
C THR A 525 12.32 -4.85 24.85
N LEU A 526 11.59 -5.90 24.45
CA LEU A 526 10.15 -5.85 24.20
C LEU A 526 9.35 -5.35 25.40
N TYR A 527 9.82 -5.64 26.63
CA TYR A 527 9.18 -5.16 27.85
C TYR A 527 9.21 -3.63 27.94
N GLN A 528 10.39 -3.01 27.82
CA GLN A 528 10.51 -1.55 27.84
C GLN A 528 9.72 -0.88 26.72
N ALA A 529 9.76 -1.45 25.50
CA ALA A 529 9.01 -0.92 24.37
C ALA A 529 7.48 -0.97 24.60
N LYS A 530 6.99 -2.01 25.28
CA LYS A 530 5.57 -2.11 25.67
C LYS A 530 5.22 -1.06 26.73
N THR A 531 6.03 -0.92 27.77
CA THR A 531 5.82 0.10 28.82
C THR A 531 5.82 1.51 28.23
N LEU A 532 6.72 1.83 27.30
CA LEU A 532 6.76 3.15 26.66
C LEU A 532 5.47 3.44 25.87
N LYS A 533 4.92 2.44 25.16
CA LYS A 533 3.62 2.58 24.47
C LYS A 533 2.47 2.80 25.45
N GLU A 534 2.48 2.12 26.59
CA GLU A 534 1.46 2.26 27.63
C GLU A 534 1.51 3.66 28.28
N LEU A 535 2.71 4.18 28.54
CA LEU A 535 2.91 5.55 29.05
C LEU A 535 2.41 6.61 28.06
N LEU A 536 2.82 6.52 26.79
CA LEU A 536 2.34 7.44 25.74
C LEU A 536 0.82 7.38 25.61
N ARG A 537 0.23 6.17 25.64
CA ARG A 537 -1.23 6.02 25.61
C ARG A 537 -1.91 6.66 26.82
N SER A 538 -1.33 6.55 28.02
CA SER A 538 -1.89 7.17 29.22
C SER A 538 -1.87 8.70 29.19
N GLU A 539 -0.87 9.29 28.53
CA GLU A 539 -0.69 10.75 28.51
C GLU A 539 -1.67 11.44 27.55
N PHE A 540 -1.87 10.89 26.35
CA PHE A 540 -2.69 11.53 25.31
C PHE A 540 -4.18 11.14 25.34
N GLY A 541 -4.57 10.14 26.13
CA GLY A 541 -5.93 9.59 26.16
C GLY A 541 -6.26 8.74 24.92
N THR A 542 -7.37 7.98 24.97
CA THR A 542 -7.64 6.93 23.96
C THR A 542 -7.87 7.47 22.54
N GLU A 543 -8.60 8.58 22.40
CA GLU A 543 -8.98 9.13 21.10
C GLU A 543 -7.76 9.72 20.36
N THR A 544 -7.01 10.62 21.01
CA THR A 544 -5.77 11.20 20.48
C THR A 544 -4.71 10.14 20.20
N TRP A 545 -4.60 9.12 21.08
CA TRP A 545 -3.67 8.02 20.89
C TRP A 545 -3.92 7.24 19.60
N LEU A 546 -5.17 6.99 19.19
CA LEU A 546 -5.43 6.23 17.96
C LEU A 546 -4.89 6.94 16.71
N THR A 547 -5.04 8.26 16.67
CA THR A 547 -4.52 9.10 15.58
C THR A 547 -2.99 9.13 15.59
N LEU A 548 -2.38 9.50 16.72
CA LEU A 548 -0.91 9.55 16.85
C LEU A 548 -0.25 8.18 16.67
N SER A 549 -0.89 7.11 17.16
CA SER A 549 -0.40 5.75 17.00
C SER A 549 -0.38 5.34 15.53
N THR A 550 -1.34 5.81 14.73
CA THR A 550 -1.35 5.55 13.28
C THR A 550 -0.13 6.19 12.63
N GLU A 551 0.12 7.48 12.86
CA GLU A 551 1.30 8.19 12.33
C GLU A 551 2.62 7.53 12.73
N ILE A 552 2.76 7.15 14.01
CA ILE A 552 3.95 6.45 14.51
C ILE A 552 4.07 5.06 13.88
N GLN A 553 2.99 4.28 13.82
CA GLN A 553 3.01 2.94 13.26
C GLN A 553 3.24 2.94 11.75
N ASP A 554 2.80 3.95 11.02
CA ASP A 554 2.99 4.06 9.57
C ASP A 554 4.47 4.16 9.21
N VAL A 555 5.21 5.06 9.87
CA VAL A 555 6.68 5.16 9.73
C VAL A 555 7.36 3.85 10.12
N LEU A 556 6.90 3.18 11.19
CA LEU A 556 7.47 1.91 11.63
C LEU A 556 7.14 0.74 10.69
N ARG A 557 5.95 0.73 10.08
CA ARG A 557 5.53 -0.30 9.11
C ARG A 557 6.41 -0.26 7.89
N GLU A 558 6.71 0.92 7.36
CA GLU A 558 7.60 1.11 6.21
C GLU A 558 9.03 0.68 6.55
N ARG A 559 9.59 1.10 7.69
CA ARG A 559 10.91 0.62 8.14
C ARG A 559 10.96 -0.89 8.33
N LYS A 560 9.90 -1.51 8.87
CA LYS A 560 9.81 -2.97 9.03
C LYS A 560 9.72 -3.67 7.68
N ARG A 561 8.91 -3.15 6.76
CA ARG A 561 8.78 -3.65 5.38
C ARG A 561 10.13 -3.63 4.69
N ASP A 562 10.84 -2.50 4.73
CA ASP A 562 12.15 -2.35 4.10
C ASP A 562 13.18 -3.30 4.71
N ALA A 563 13.20 -3.41 6.05
CA ALA A 563 14.09 -4.35 6.74
C ALA A 563 13.77 -5.81 6.42
N LEU A 564 12.48 -6.19 6.33
CA LEU A 564 12.06 -7.54 5.97
C LEU A 564 12.34 -7.84 4.50
N ALA A 565 12.11 -6.90 3.58
CA ALA A 565 12.43 -7.05 2.17
C ALA A 565 13.94 -7.23 1.98
N ALA A 566 14.76 -6.41 2.63
CA ALA A 566 16.22 -6.56 2.62
C ALA A 566 16.65 -7.91 3.20
N TYR A 567 16.07 -8.34 4.32
CA TYR A 567 16.33 -9.66 4.91
C TYR A 567 15.99 -10.79 3.93
N LEU A 568 14.81 -10.76 3.30
CA LEU A 568 14.36 -11.77 2.35
C LEU A 568 15.30 -11.85 1.13
N LEU A 569 15.80 -10.71 0.62
CA LEU A 569 16.76 -10.68 -0.48
C LEU A 569 18.14 -11.24 -0.11
N THR A 570 18.51 -11.28 1.17
CA THR A 570 19.74 -11.95 1.64
C THR A 570 19.58 -13.47 1.81
N GLN A 571 18.35 -13.99 1.78
CA GLN A 571 18.12 -15.43 1.86
C GLN A 571 18.46 -16.10 0.52
N PRO A 572 18.79 -17.42 0.53
CA PRO A 572 18.98 -18.16 -0.70
C PRO A 572 17.75 -18.04 -1.60
N LYS A 573 17.98 -17.81 -2.90
CA LYS A 573 16.90 -17.78 -3.91
C LYS A 573 16.10 -19.10 -3.84
N PRO A 574 14.76 -19.05 -3.75
CA PRO A 574 13.92 -20.23 -3.88
C PRO A 574 14.12 -20.92 -5.24
N ASP A 575 14.07 -22.25 -5.27
CA ASP A 575 14.23 -23.02 -6.52
C ASP A 575 13.09 -22.72 -7.50
N ASP A 576 11.90 -22.41 -6.99
CA ASP A 576 10.67 -22.10 -7.71
C ASP A 576 10.49 -20.60 -8.01
N ALA A 577 11.50 -19.76 -7.81
CA ALA A 577 11.42 -18.33 -8.12
C ALA A 577 11.16 -18.10 -9.62
N PRO A 578 10.02 -17.49 -10.02
CA PRO A 578 9.58 -17.45 -11.42
C PRO A 578 10.46 -16.56 -12.32
N SER A 579 11.10 -15.53 -11.77
CA SER A 579 12.07 -14.71 -12.52
C SER A 579 13.44 -15.38 -12.72
N GLY A 580 13.70 -16.49 -12.01
CA GLY A 580 15.03 -17.11 -11.91
C GLY A 580 16.07 -16.26 -11.15
N LYS A 581 15.67 -15.10 -10.63
CA LYS A 581 16.53 -14.11 -9.94
C LYS A 581 16.01 -13.81 -8.53
N TRP A 582 16.84 -13.20 -7.69
CA TRP A 582 16.53 -12.82 -6.30
C TRP A 582 17.34 -11.60 -5.86
N GLU A 583 17.31 -10.56 -6.68
CA GLU A 583 18.23 -9.42 -6.56
C GLU A 583 17.53 -8.16 -6.05
N ASN A 584 16.23 -8.02 -6.34
CA ASN A 584 15.48 -6.80 -6.02
C ASN A 584 14.02 -7.10 -5.65
N THR A 585 13.33 -6.05 -5.20
CA THR A 585 11.93 -6.08 -4.76
C THR A 585 10.94 -6.57 -5.83
N ASN A 586 11.24 -6.42 -7.12
CA ASN A 586 10.40 -6.98 -8.18
C ASN A 586 10.42 -8.52 -8.19
N ASP A 587 11.53 -9.14 -7.78
CA ASP A 587 11.62 -10.60 -7.64
C ASP A 587 10.73 -11.08 -6.48
N LEU A 588 10.71 -10.33 -5.36
CA LEU A 588 9.80 -10.60 -4.24
C LEU A 588 8.33 -10.40 -4.64
N TYR A 589 8.02 -9.34 -5.39
CA TYR A 589 6.68 -9.08 -5.93
C TYR A 589 6.21 -10.22 -6.84
N ALA A 590 7.08 -10.67 -7.74
CA ALA A 590 6.80 -11.78 -8.65
C ALA A 590 6.54 -13.08 -7.90
N TYR A 591 7.29 -13.35 -6.83
CA TYR A 591 7.17 -14.58 -6.05
C TYR A 591 5.98 -14.58 -5.08
N TYR A 592 5.83 -13.52 -4.27
CA TYR A 592 4.78 -13.42 -3.25
C TYR A 592 3.44 -12.91 -3.80
N LEU A 593 3.40 -12.47 -5.07
CA LEU A 593 2.20 -11.95 -5.73
C LEU A 593 1.56 -10.76 -4.98
N LEU A 594 2.40 -10.01 -4.28
CA LEU A 594 2.01 -8.87 -3.46
C LEU A 594 3.08 -7.80 -3.57
N ASP A 595 2.65 -6.55 -3.69
CA ASP A 595 3.56 -5.41 -3.78
C ASP A 595 4.21 -5.13 -2.42
N VAL A 596 5.49 -5.52 -2.31
CA VAL A 596 6.32 -5.36 -1.12
C VAL A 596 6.81 -3.93 -0.91
N GLU A 597 6.53 -3.02 -1.85
CA GLU A 597 6.86 -1.58 -1.78
C GLU A 597 5.64 -0.71 -1.49
N MET A 598 4.46 -1.31 -1.28
CA MET A 598 3.27 -0.57 -0.87
C MET A 598 3.51 0.21 0.43
N SER A 599 3.12 1.48 0.44
CA SER A 599 3.17 2.35 1.62
C SER A 599 1.97 2.10 2.54
N SER A 600 2.11 2.58 3.77
CA SER A 600 1.14 2.39 4.84
C SER A 600 -0.25 3.00 4.57
N CYS A 601 -0.35 4.00 3.70
CA CYS A 601 -1.59 4.72 3.41
C CYS A 601 -2.58 3.97 2.49
N GLN A 602 -2.12 2.94 1.76
CA GLN A 602 -2.97 2.23 0.81
C GLN A 602 -3.72 1.08 1.50
N LEU A 603 -4.90 1.39 2.02
CA LEU A 603 -5.78 0.44 2.70
C LEU A 603 -6.49 -0.48 1.70
N THR A 604 -6.37 -1.80 1.89
CA THR A 604 -7.08 -2.82 1.10
C THR A 604 -7.68 -3.87 2.02
N SER A 605 -8.80 -4.47 1.61
CA SER A 605 -9.35 -5.62 2.33
C SER A 605 -8.55 -6.88 1.99
N ARG A 606 -8.49 -7.84 2.92
CA ARG A 606 -7.78 -9.11 2.70
C ARG A 606 -8.31 -9.88 1.48
N LEU A 607 -9.62 -9.83 1.24
CA LEU A 607 -10.25 -10.47 0.08
C LEU A 607 -9.88 -9.79 -1.24
N VAL A 608 -9.88 -8.45 -1.25
CA VAL A 608 -9.47 -7.68 -2.44
C VAL A 608 -8.00 -7.95 -2.76
N GLN A 609 -7.12 -7.93 -1.75
CA GLN A 609 -5.70 -8.26 -1.94
C GLN A 609 -5.51 -9.69 -2.47
N ALA A 610 -6.16 -10.68 -1.87
CA ALA A 610 -6.09 -12.07 -2.34
C ALA A 610 -6.58 -12.23 -3.78
N SER A 611 -7.69 -11.56 -4.13
CA SER A 611 -8.19 -11.57 -5.51
C SER A 611 -7.21 -10.90 -6.49
N GLY A 612 -6.54 -9.82 -6.06
CA GLY A 612 -5.50 -9.14 -6.83
C GLY A 612 -4.28 -10.03 -7.04
N SER A 613 -3.83 -10.77 -6.03
CA SER A 613 -2.73 -11.74 -6.15
C SER A 613 -3.04 -12.86 -7.14
N VAL A 614 -4.26 -13.40 -7.11
CA VAL A 614 -4.70 -14.42 -8.09
C VAL A 614 -4.79 -13.83 -9.50
N GLN A 615 -5.34 -12.61 -9.66
CA GLN A 615 -5.40 -11.93 -10.94
C GLN A 615 -4.02 -11.66 -11.52
N LEU A 616 -3.09 -11.20 -10.68
CA LEU A 616 -1.70 -10.99 -11.05
C LEU A 616 -1.04 -12.30 -11.49
N PHE A 617 -1.20 -13.38 -10.72
CA PHE A 617 -0.67 -14.70 -11.08
C PHE A 617 -1.17 -15.16 -12.45
N VAL A 618 -2.49 -15.16 -12.66
CA VAL A 618 -3.08 -15.56 -13.94
C VAL A 618 -2.55 -14.70 -15.08
N GLN A 619 -2.44 -13.38 -14.90
CA GLN A 619 -1.89 -12.50 -15.92
C GLN A 619 -0.40 -12.77 -16.22
N ARG A 620 0.40 -13.09 -15.21
CA ARG A 620 1.80 -13.51 -15.38
C ARG A 620 1.89 -14.81 -16.16
N CYS A 621 0.99 -15.77 -15.94
CA CYS A 621 0.89 -16.98 -16.76
C CYS A 621 0.60 -16.64 -18.23
N PHE A 622 -0.38 -15.75 -18.51
CA PHE A 622 -0.69 -15.31 -19.87
C PHE A 622 0.49 -14.62 -20.58
N MET A 623 1.35 -13.94 -19.82
CA MET A 623 2.56 -13.30 -20.34
C MET A 623 3.75 -14.25 -20.47
N GLY A 624 3.61 -15.52 -20.10
CA GLY A 624 4.72 -16.49 -20.11
C GLY A 624 5.79 -16.22 -19.05
N LEU A 625 5.46 -15.44 -18.00
CA LEU A 625 6.37 -15.12 -16.90
C LEU A 625 6.38 -16.18 -15.78
N GLU A 626 5.52 -17.19 -15.90
CA GLU A 626 5.46 -18.37 -15.03
C GLU A 626 5.91 -19.60 -15.82
N PRO A 627 7.20 -19.97 -15.78
CA PRO A 627 7.79 -20.94 -16.72
C PRO A 627 7.22 -22.35 -16.59
N ASN A 628 6.67 -22.69 -15.43
CA ASN A 628 6.08 -24.00 -15.15
C ASN A 628 4.59 -24.09 -15.57
N VAL A 629 4.00 -23.00 -16.09
CA VAL A 629 2.58 -22.94 -16.47
C VAL A 629 2.45 -22.73 -17.97
N VAL A 630 1.93 -23.73 -18.67
CA VAL A 630 1.62 -23.62 -20.09
C VAL A 630 0.19 -23.11 -20.25
N VAL A 631 0.02 -21.88 -20.74
CA VAL A 631 -1.30 -21.32 -21.04
C VAL A 631 -1.73 -21.71 -22.45
N LYS A 632 -2.79 -22.52 -22.55
CA LYS A 632 -3.47 -22.86 -23.81
C LYS A 632 -4.89 -22.29 -23.77
N ALA A 633 -5.05 -21.03 -24.18
CA ALA A 633 -6.32 -20.31 -24.07
C ALA A 633 -7.23 -20.45 -25.31
N ASP A 634 -6.65 -20.75 -26.48
CA ASP A 634 -7.35 -20.82 -27.77
C ASP A 634 -7.23 -22.22 -28.40
N GLY A 635 -8.20 -22.61 -29.24
CA GLY A 635 -8.29 -23.91 -29.92
C GLY A 635 -9.29 -24.90 -29.29
N ASP A 636 -9.63 -25.96 -30.02
CA ASP A 636 -10.58 -27.01 -29.59
C ASP A 636 -10.08 -27.81 -28.37
N ASP A 637 -8.76 -27.83 -28.15
CA ASP A 637 -8.07 -28.45 -27.01
C ASP A 637 -7.63 -27.45 -25.91
N GLY A 638 -8.12 -26.21 -25.93
CA GLY A 638 -7.81 -25.21 -24.91
C GLY A 638 -8.35 -25.64 -23.53
N ASP A 639 -7.51 -25.60 -22.49
CA ASP A 639 -7.96 -25.97 -21.14
C ASP A 639 -9.05 -24.97 -20.68
N SER A 640 -10.22 -25.53 -20.35
CA SER A 640 -11.50 -24.84 -20.30
C SER A 640 -11.50 -23.59 -19.41
N ALA A 641 -10.66 -23.57 -18.37
CA ALA A 641 -10.57 -22.48 -17.40
C ALA A 641 -9.91 -21.21 -17.95
N TRP A 642 -8.88 -21.32 -18.81
CA TRP A 642 -8.15 -20.13 -19.32
C TRP A 642 -9.03 -19.30 -20.26
N ARG A 643 -9.90 -19.94 -21.07
CA ARG A 643 -10.82 -19.25 -21.98
C ARG A 643 -11.77 -18.28 -21.24
N TRP A 644 -12.18 -18.64 -20.02
CA TRP A 644 -13.11 -17.84 -19.23
C TRP A 644 -12.47 -16.57 -18.66
N TRP A 645 -11.14 -16.50 -18.64
CA TRP A 645 -10.43 -15.35 -18.10
C TRP A 645 -10.80 -14.01 -18.76
N LYS A 646 -11.17 -14.03 -20.05
CA LYS A 646 -11.60 -12.84 -20.82
C LYS A 646 -12.62 -11.99 -20.07
N TRP A 647 -13.60 -12.63 -19.42
CA TRP A 647 -14.64 -11.97 -18.63
C TRP A 647 -14.44 -12.15 -17.11
N MET A 648 -13.76 -13.21 -16.65
CA MET A 648 -13.49 -13.43 -15.22
C MET A 648 -12.45 -12.48 -14.63
N ARG A 649 -11.52 -11.94 -15.44
CA ARG A 649 -10.44 -11.04 -14.99
C ARG A 649 -10.90 -9.76 -14.29
N LYS A 650 -12.18 -9.39 -14.45
CA LYS A 650 -12.80 -8.23 -13.80
C LYS A 650 -13.98 -8.69 -12.95
N TYR A 651 -13.91 -8.46 -11.64
CA TYR A 651 -14.98 -8.86 -10.72
C TYR A 651 -16.37 -8.38 -11.15
N ARG A 652 -16.52 -7.12 -11.60
CA ARG A 652 -17.82 -6.57 -12.04
C ARG A 652 -18.39 -7.27 -13.27
N VAL A 653 -17.53 -7.72 -14.18
CA VAL A 653 -17.96 -8.43 -15.40
C VAL A 653 -18.34 -9.86 -15.04
N TRP A 654 -17.56 -10.52 -14.18
CA TRP A 654 -17.90 -11.82 -13.61
C TRP A 654 -19.24 -11.79 -12.86
N GLU A 655 -19.44 -10.79 -12.00
CA GLU A 655 -20.67 -10.58 -11.23
C GLU A 655 -21.88 -10.44 -12.17
N ALA A 656 -21.78 -9.59 -13.20
CA ALA A 656 -22.84 -9.41 -14.18
C ALA A 656 -23.15 -10.71 -14.92
N ASN A 657 -22.12 -11.45 -15.35
CA ASN A 657 -22.29 -12.74 -16.03
C ASN A 657 -23.02 -13.77 -15.16
N ARG A 658 -22.67 -13.87 -13.87
CA ARG A 658 -23.38 -14.75 -12.92
C ARG A 658 -24.82 -14.30 -12.68
N LYS A 659 -25.06 -12.99 -12.61
CA LYS A 659 -26.40 -12.43 -12.44
C LYS A 659 -27.30 -12.71 -13.65
N VAL A 660 -26.79 -12.59 -14.88
CA VAL A 660 -27.54 -12.93 -16.09
C VAL A 660 -27.97 -14.40 -16.09
N PHE A 661 -27.11 -15.30 -15.60
CA PHE A 661 -27.44 -16.72 -15.50
C PHE A 661 -28.47 -17.04 -14.41
N LEU A 662 -28.33 -16.43 -13.23
CA LEU A 662 -29.19 -16.71 -12.07
C LEU A 662 -30.55 -15.99 -12.13
N TRP A 663 -30.55 -14.78 -12.68
CA TRP A 663 -31.71 -13.89 -12.76
C TRP A 663 -31.87 -13.30 -14.17
N PRO A 664 -32.10 -14.16 -15.20
CA PRO A 664 -32.28 -13.71 -16.57
C PRO A 664 -33.45 -12.73 -16.73
N GLU A 665 -34.46 -12.79 -15.85
CA GLU A 665 -35.61 -11.89 -15.84
C GLU A 665 -35.23 -10.41 -15.65
N ASN A 666 -34.11 -10.12 -14.99
CA ASN A 666 -33.63 -8.75 -14.80
C ASN A 666 -32.99 -8.17 -16.08
N TRP A 667 -32.69 -9.02 -17.07
CA TRP A 667 -31.94 -8.66 -18.27
C TRP A 667 -32.69 -8.99 -19.57
N ILE A 668 -33.82 -9.71 -19.49
CA ILE A 668 -34.64 -10.05 -20.64
C ILE A 668 -35.49 -8.84 -21.02
N GLU A 669 -35.24 -8.31 -22.21
CA GLU A 669 -36.06 -7.28 -22.83
C GLU A 669 -36.61 -7.85 -24.14
N PRO A 670 -37.94 -7.92 -24.35
CA PRO A 670 -38.53 -8.50 -25.55
C PRO A 670 -37.95 -7.92 -26.85
N GLU A 671 -37.68 -6.62 -26.86
CA GLU A 671 -37.14 -5.85 -27.98
C GLU A 671 -35.65 -6.14 -28.28
N LEU A 672 -34.92 -6.73 -27.33
CA LEU A 672 -33.49 -7.07 -27.48
C LEU A 672 -33.28 -8.53 -27.88
N LYS A 673 -34.35 -9.31 -27.97
CA LYS A 673 -34.31 -10.70 -28.42
C LYS A 673 -33.82 -10.78 -29.88
N LYS A 674 -32.70 -11.47 -30.11
CA LYS A 674 -32.08 -11.55 -31.46
C LYS A 674 -32.86 -12.44 -32.43
N ASP A 675 -33.49 -13.48 -31.90
CA ASP A 675 -34.23 -14.52 -32.62
C ASP A 675 -35.75 -14.23 -32.70
N ARG A 676 -36.14 -12.96 -32.87
CA ARG A 676 -37.53 -12.57 -33.15
C ARG A 676 -37.93 -12.97 -34.56
N SER A 677 -39.13 -13.56 -34.72
CA SER A 677 -39.69 -13.88 -36.04
C SER A 677 -39.94 -12.62 -36.86
N SER A 678 -39.96 -12.75 -38.19
CA SER A 678 -40.36 -11.66 -39.10
C SER A 678 -41.75 -11.14 -38.75
N PHE A 679 -42.68 -12.03 -38.41
CA PHE A 679 -44.05 -11.64 -38.03
C PHE A 679 -44.08 -10.82 -36.74
N PHE A 680 -43.25 -11.16 -35.75
CA PHE A 680 -43.16 -10.39 -34.51
C PHE A 680 -42.50 -9.03 -34.74
N LYS A 681 -41.48 -8.94 -35.61
CA LYS A 681 -40.88 -7.66 -36.01
C LYS A 681 -41.89 -6.78 -36.75
N ASP A 682 -42.71 -7.35 -37.61
CA ASP A 682 -43.80 -6.62 -38.28
C ASP A 682 -44.81 -6.09 -37.26
N LEU A 683 -45.19 -6.91 -36.26
CA LEU A 683 -46.07 -6.50 -35.17
C LEU A 683 -45.46 -5.35 -34.35
N GLU A 684 -44.18 -5.48 -33.94
CA GLU A 684 -43.44 -4.40 -33.26
C GLU A 684 -43.44 -3.13 -34.11
N ASN A 685 -43.14 -3.23 -35.40
CA ASN A 685 -43.12 -2.08 -36.31
C ASN A 685 -44.51 -1.44 -36.48
N GLU A 686 -45.57 -2.24 -36.61
CA GLU A 686 -46.95 -1.75 -36.74
C GLU A 686 -47.42 -1.04 -35.45
N LEU A 687 -47.04 -1.56 -34.28
CA LEU A 687 -47.31 -0.93 -32.99
C LEU A 687 -46.47 0.34 -32.77
N LEU A 688 -45.22 0.38 -33.23
CA LEU A 688 -44.34 1.56 -33.11
C LEU A 688 -44.74 2.71 -34.05
N GLN A 689 -45.33 2.41 -35.21
CA GLN A 689 -45.70 3.43 -36.21
C GLN A 689 -47.07 4.08 -35.95
N ASN A 690 -47.99 3.36 -35.32
CA ASN A 690 -49.35 3.83 -35.06
C ASN A 690 -49.51 4.36 -33.63
N GLU A 691 -50.53 5.19 -33.38
CA GLU A 691 -50.91 5.56 -32.02
C GLU A 691 -51.46 4.31 -31.29
N ILE A 692 -51.00 4.08 -30.05
CA ILE A 692 -51.42 2.93 -29.24
C ILE A 692 -52.84 3.18 -28.69
N ASN A 693 -53.84 2.57 -29.32
CA ASN A 693 -55.22 2.51 -28.85
C ASN A 693 -55.81 1.10 -29.10
N GLN A 694 -57.01 0.83 -28.60
CA GLN A 694 -57.59 -0.52 -28.67
C GLN A 694 -57.73 -1.03 -30.12
N ASP A 695 -58.24 -0.18 -31.02
CA ASP A 695 -58.50 -0.57 -32.40
C ASP A 695 -57.21 -0.86 -33.18
N THR A 696 -56.16 -0.04 -32.98
CA THR A 696 -54.86 -0.23 -33.64
C THR A 696 -54.13 -1.48 -33.13
N VAL A 697 -54.18 -1.73 -31.82
CA VAL A 697 -53.58 -2.93 -31.21
C VAL A 697 -54.32 -4.19 -31.64
N GLU A 698 -55.67 -4.18 -31.62
CA GLU A 698 -56.48 -5.32 -32.06
C GLU A 698 -56.21 -5.65 -33.53
N LYS A 699 -56.15 -4.63 -34.39
CA LYS A 699 -55.82 -4.81 -35.81
C LYS A 699 -54.41 -5.38 -36.02
N ALA A 700 -53.41 -4.83 -35.35
CA ALA A 700 -52.04 -5.32 -35.45
C ALA A 700 -51.92 -6.78 -34.96
N PHE A 701 -52.67 -7.14 -33.90
CA PHE A 701 -52.73 -8.51 -33.39
C PHE A 701 -53.46 -9.47 -34.35
N ILE A 702 -54.58 -9.04 -34.96
CA ILE A 702 -55.27 -9.83 -35.99
C ILE A 702 -54.35 -10.09 -37.18
N ASN A 703 -53.66 -9.07 -37.69
CA ASN A 703 -52.69 -9.21 -38.78
C ASN A 703 -51.58 -10.22 -38.43
N TYR A 704 -51.12 -10.22 -37.17
CA TYR A 704 -50.15 -11.19 -36.67
C TYR A 704 -50.72 -12.61 -36.66
N LEU A 705 -51.97 -12.80 -36.19
CA LEU A 705 -52.64 -14.11 -36.17
C LEU A 705 -52.90 -14.66 -37.58
N GLU A 706 -53.29 -13.82 -38.53
CA GLU A 706 -53.47 -14.23 -39.94
C GLU A 706 -52.16 -14.73 -40.56
N LYS A 707 -51.04 -14.02 -40.31
CA LYS A 707 -49.71 -14.48 -40.75
C LYS A 707 -49.30 -15.81 -40.08
N LEU A 708 -49.64 -15.99 -38.80
CA LEU A 708 -49.35 -17.21 -38.06
C LEU A 708 -50.16 -18.39 -38.59
N ASP A 709 -51.46 -18.21 -38.86
CA ASP A 709 -52.33 -19.23 -39.44
C ASP A 709 -51.80 -19.69 -40.82
N GLY A 710 -51.34 -18.76 -41.64
CA GLY A 710 -50.75 -19.04 -42.96
C GLY A 710 -49.51 -19.95 -42.94
N VAL A 711 -48.77 -20.03 -41.82
CA VAL A 711 -47.61 -20.93 -41.67
C VAL A 711 -47.85 -22.12 -40.74
N ALA A 712 -49.01 -22.20 -40.09
CA ALA A 712 -49.31 -23.24 -39.11
C ALA A 712 -49.45 -24.63 -39.76
N HIS A 713 -49.95 -24.69 -41.00
CA HIS A 713 -50.30 -25.93 -41.70
C HIS A 713 -49.49 -26.14 -43.00
N LEU A 714 -48.20 -25.79 -43.00
CA LEU A 714 -47.33 -25.97 -44.18
C LEU A 714 -47.03 -27.45 -44.45
N GLU A 715 -47.06 -27.84 -45.73
CA GLU A 715 -46.58 -29.14 -46.21
C GLU A 715 -45.09 -29.06 -46.54
N ILE A 716 -44.29 -30.00 -46.06
CA ILE A 716 -42.85 -30.02 -46.35
C ILE A 716 -42.62 -30.46 -47.80
N ALA A 717 -42.07 -29.56 -48.61
CA ALA A 717 -41.79 -29.80 -50.04
C ALA A 717 -40.40 -30.42 -50.27
N GLY A 718 -39.45 -30.14 -49.39
CA GLY A 718 -38.10 -30.71 -49.46
C GLY A 718 -37.24 -30.26 -48.28
N PHE A 719 -36.19 -31.03 -47.98
CA PHE A 719 -35.21 -30.67 -46.96
C PHE A 719 -33.81 -31.18 -47.31
N TYR A 720 -32.79 -30.57 -46.72
CA TYR A 720 -31.39 -30.96 -46.87
C TYR A 720 -30.67 -30.85 -45.52
N GLN A 721 -29.87 -31.85 -45.17
CA GLN A 721 -29.01 -31.79 -43.99
C GLN A 721 -27.61 -31.32 -44.41
N GLU A 722 -27.23 -30.14 -43.95
CA GLU A 722 -25.88 -29.61 -44.07
C GLU A 722 -25.02 -30.20 -42.95
N ASP A 723 -23.96 -30.88 -43.36
CA ASP A 723 -23.03 -31.58 -42.48
C ASP A 723 -21.71 -30.78 -42.34
N ASP A 724 -21.78 -29.51 -41.90
CA ASP A 724 -20.61 -28.62 -41.72
C ASP A 724 -19.97 -28.78 -40.33
N GLY A 725 -18.91 -29.60 -40.25
CA GLY A 725 -18.12 -29.79 -39.03
C GLY A 725 -18.93 -30.29 -37.82
N ASP A 726 -18.83 -29.57 -36.69
CA ASP A 726 -19.49 -29.89 -35.41
C ASP A 726 -20.96 -29.43 -35.33
N ASN A 727 -21.44 -28.63 -36.30
CA ASN A 727 -22.76 -27.99 -36.29
C ASN A 727 -23.60 -28.44 -37.49
N THR A 728 -24.30 -29.56 -37.36
CA THR A 728 -25.25 -30.01 -38.39
C THR A 728 -26.50 -29.12 -38.42
N ILE A 729 -26.92 -28.68 -39.61
CA ILE A 729 -28.11 -27.87 -39.82
C ILE A 729 -29.05 -28.57 -40.79
N ILE A 730 -30.34 -28.67 -40.45
CA ILE A 730 -31.36 -29.18 -41.36
C ILE A 730 -32.11 -28.00 -41.98
N HIS A 731 -31.98 -27.82 -43.28
CA HIS A 731 -32.70 -26.84 -44.10
C HIS A 731 -34.04 -27.43 -44.53
N VAL A 732 -35.14 -26.76 -44.23
CA VAL A 732 -36.50 -27.27 -44.48
C VAL A 732 -37.30 -26.26 -45.27
N PHE A 733 -37.96 -26.74 -46.32
CA PHE A 733 -38.83 -25.95 -47.17
C PHE A 733 -40.26 -26.46 -47.07
N GLY A 734 -41.18 -25.57 -46.68
CA GLY A 734 -42.61 -25.83 -46.58
C GLY A 734 -43.39 -25.05 -47.64
N ARG A 735 -44.59 -25.52 -47.98
CA ARG A 735 -45.52 -24.85 -48.89
C ARG A 735 -46.95 -24.83 -48.35
N THR A 736 -47.76 -23.88 -48.79
CA THR A 736 -49.18 -23.77 -48.40
C THR A 736 -50.05 -24.87 -49.03
N ARG A 737 -51.00 -25.43 -48.27
CA ARG A 737 -51.96 -26.46 -48.72
C ARG A 737 -53.02 -25.87 -49.66
N GLY A 738 -53.39 -26.62 -50.70
CA GLY A 738 -54.62 -26.41 -51.49
C GLY A 738 -54.71 -25.14 -52.36
N ALA A 739 -53.70 -24.27 -52.36
CA ALA A 739 -53.66 -23.05 -53.19
C ALA A 739 -52.58 -23.18 -54.27
N GLU A 740 -52.99 -23.00 -55.54
CA GLU A 740 -52.10 -22.85 -56.69
C GLU A 740 -52.18 -21.39 -57.19
N PRO A 741 -51.06 -20.65 -57.29
CA PRO A 741 -49.68 -21.08 -57.02
C PRO A 741 -49.35 -21.21 -55.52
N HIS A 742 -48.55 -22.21 -55.18
CA HIS A 742 -48.08 -22.42 -53.80
C HIS A 742 -47.18 -21.29 -53.29
N LEU A 743 -47.36 -20.89 -52.03
CA LEU A 743 -46.40 -20.04 -51.32
C LEU A 743 -45.38 -20.91 -50.59
N TYR A 744 -44.10 -20.65 -50.81
CA TYR A 744 -43.00 -21.39 -50.19
C TYR A 744 -42.38 -20.64 -49.01
N TYR A 745 -41.99 -21.39 -47.99
CA TYR A 745 -41.34 -20.91 -46.78
C TYR A 745 -40.12 -21.77 -46.46
N TYR A 746 -39.13 -21.16 -45.83
CA TYR A 746 -37.86 -21.78 -45.44
C TYR A 746 -37.64 -21.62 -43.94
N ARG A 747 -37.12 -22.66 -43.29
CA ARG A 747 -36.61 -22.59 -41.91
C ARG A 747 -35.45 -23.56 -41.75
N ARG A 748 -34.72 -23.43 -40.65
CA ARG A 748 -33.66 -24.37 -40.27
C ARG A 748 -33.85 -24.94 -38.87
N TYR A 749 -33.25 -26.10 -38.63
CA TYR A 749 -33.13 -26.73 -37.33
C TYR A 749 -31.65 -27.07 -37.05
N ASP A 750 -31.11 -26.55 -35.95
CA ASP A 750 -29.70 -26.71 -35.55
C ASP A 750 -29.50 -27.81 -34.49
N TYR A 751 -30.41 -28.80 -34.46
CA TYR A 751 -30.46 -29.86 -33.44
C TYR A 751 -30.73 -29.38 -31.99
N ARG A 752 -30.96 -28.09 -31.77
CA ARG A 752 -31.33 -27.52 -30.45
C ARG A 752 -32.61 -26.71 -30.52
N GLN A 753 -32.79 -25.96 -31.60
CA GLN A 753 -33.91 -25.05 -31.79
C GLN A 753 -34.27 -24.92 -33.28
N TRP A 754 -35.54 -24.61 -33.53
CA TRP A 754 -36.00 -24.23 -34.85
C TRP A 754 -35.93 -22.72 -35.04
N THR A 755 -35.54 -22.28 -36.24
CA THR A 755 -35.81 -20.89 -36.63
C THR A 755 -37.28 -20.71 -37.01
N PRO A 756 -37.79 -19.46 -36.96
CA PRO A 756 -39.07 -19.12 -37.57
C PRO A 756 -39.09 -19.41 -39.07
N TRP A 757 -40.29 -19.55 -39.64
CA TRP A 757 -40.50 -19.64 -41.08
C TRP A 757 -40.24 -18.29 -41.77
N GLU A 758 -39.50 -18.31 -42.86
CA GLU A 758 -39.19 -17.16 -43.70
C GLU A 758 -39.77 -17.37 -45.10
N LYS A 759 -40.45 -16.37 -45.66
CA LYS A 759 -41.05 -16.49 -47.00
C LYS A 759 -39.96 -16.59 -48.07
N VAL A 760 -40.11 -17.54 -48.98
CA VAL A 760 -39.25 -17.68 -50.16
C VAL A 760 -39.85 -16.86 -51.31
N GLU A 761 -39.24 -15.72 -51.63
CA GLU A 761 -39.70 -14.81 -52.71
C GLU A 761 -39.27 -15.30 -54.11
N LEU A 762 -39.69 -16.51 -54.49
CA LEU A 762 -39.42 -17.11 -55.79
C LEU A 762 -40.71 -17.61 -56.46
N ASP A 763 -40.78 -17.44 -57.79
CA ASP A 763 -41.86 -18.02 -58.61
C ASP A 763 -41.53 -19.47 -59.00
N ILE A 764 -41.90 -20.38 -58.10
CA ILE A 764 -41.70 -21.82 -58.24
C ILE A 764 -42.99 -22.45 -58.75
N GLN A 765 -42.92 -23.05 -59.95
CA GLN A 765 -44.02 -23.75 -60.59
C GLN A 765 -43.67 -25.25 -60.62
N GLY A 766 -44.24 -26.03 -59.69
CA GLY A 766 -44.03 -27.48 -59.63
C GLY A 766 -44.01 -28.05 -58.20
N ASP A 767 -44.18 -29.36 -58.10
CA ASP A 767 -44.29 -30.06 -56.82
C ASP A 767 -42.95 -30.44 -56.16
N TYR A 768 -41.87 -30.47 -56.95
CA TYR A 768 -40.57 -30.99 -56.51
C TYR A 768 -39.63 -29.86 -56.10
N LEU A 769 -39.20 -29.84 -54.84
CA LEU A 769 -38.15 -28.95 -54.35
C LEU A 769 -36.95 -29.76 -53.87
N ILE A 770 -35.78 -29.43 -54.40
CA ILE A 770 -34.52 -30.10 -54.12
C ILE A 770 -33.58 -29.06 -53.52
N PRO A 771 -33.61 -28.86 -52.20
CA PRO A 771 -32.61 -28.04 -51.53
C PRO A 771 -31.27 -28.79 -51.49
N ALA A 772 -30.17 -28.05 -51.59
CA ALA A 772 -28.84 -28.60 -51.36
C ALA A 772 -27.85 -27.54 -50.95
N VAL A 773 -26.87 -27.92 -50.12
CA VAL A 773 -25.71 -27.07 -49.84
C VAL A 773 -24.55 -27.49 -50.72
N VAL A 774 -24.06 -26.55 -51.54
CA VAL A 774 -22.94 -26.76 -52.45
C VAL A 774 -21.90 -25.67 -52.18
N ASN A 775 -20.67 -26.05 -51.84
CA ASN A 775 -19.60 -25.11 -51.47
C ASN A 775 -20.03 -24.10 -50.37
N ASN A 776 -20.58 -24.62 -49.27
CA ASN A 776 -21.09 -23.86 -48.11
C ASN A 776 -22.12 -22.78 -48.48
N ARG A 777 -22.92 -23.06 -49.51
CA ARG A 777 -24.00 -22.18 -49.95
C ARG A 777 -25.26 -22.99 -50.21
N LEU A 778 -26.36 -22.52 -49.64
CA LEU A 778 -27.68 -23.11 -49.86
C LEU A 778 -28.21 -22.75 -51.25
N PHE A 779 -28.49 -23.78 -52.03
CA PHE A 779 -29.18 -23.72 -53.30
C PHE A 779 -30.56 -24.37 -53.18
N LEU A 780 -31.48 -23.90 -54.01
CA LEU A 780 -32.78 -24.52 -54.20
C LEU A 780 -32.95 -24.82 -55.69
N PHE A 781 -33.21 -26.09 -56.00
CA PHE A 781 -33.47 -26.56 -57.35
C PHE A 781 -34.90 -27.07 -57.49
N TRP A 782 -35.48 -26.90 -58.67
CA TRP A 782 -36.76 -27.51 -59.01
C TRP A 782 -36.86 -27.80 -60.51
N PRO A 783 -37.46 -28.95 -60.89
CA PRO A 783 -37.65 -29.31 -62.28
C PRO A 783 -38.71 -28.42 -62.94
N VAL A 784 -38.45 -28.01 -64.18
CA VAL A 784 -39.40 -27.34 -65.05
C VAL A 784 -39.74 -28.30 -66.19
N PHE A 785 -40.95 -28.85 -66.14
CA PHE A 785 -41.48 -29.74 -67.17
C PHE A 785 -42.21 -28.93 -68.24
N THR A 786 -41.80 -29.09 -69.50
CA THR A 786 -42.40 -28.44 -70.66
C THR A 786 -42.80 -29.49 -71.69
N GLU A 787 -44.04 -29.45 -72.15
CA GLU A 787 -44.48 -30.26 -73.29
C GLU A 787 -44.10 -29.56 -74.59
N VAL A 788 -43.30 -30.23 -75.41
CA VAL A 788 -42.86 -29.72 -76.72
C VAL A 788 -43.52 -30.58 -77.81
N PRO A 789 -44.15 -29.98 -78.83
CA PRO A 789 -44.71 -30.74 -79.94
C PRO A 789 -43.59 -31.44 -80.73
N ASP A 790 -43.83 -32.68 -81.14
CA ASP A 790 -42.89 -33.42 -81.99
C ASP A 790 -43.10 -33.06 -83.46
N GLU A 791 -42.13 -32.42 -84.11
CA GLU A 791 -42.25 -31.97 -85.50
C GLU A 791 -42.32 -33.13 -86.50
N GLN A 792 -41.64 -34.25 -86.23
CA GLN A 792 -41.63 -35.42 -87.12
C GLN A 792 -42.93 -36.24 -87.03
N GLY A 793 -43.41 -36.53 -85.82
CA GLY A 793 -44.63 -37.30 -85.56
C GLY A 793 -45.91 -36.56 -85.95
N ASN A 794 -45.88 -35.23 -86.00
CA ASN A 794 -47.01 -34.39 -86.44
C ASN A 794 -46.94 -34.00 -87.93
N SER A 795 -45.97 -34.52 -88.70
CA SER A 795 -45.78 -34.15 -90.10
C SER A 795 -46.84 -34.71 -91.07
N THR A 796 -47.68 -35.66 -90.62
CA THR A 796 -48.78 -36.22 -91.41
C THR A 796 -50.08 -36.21 -90.60
N VAL A 797 -51.15 -35.66 -91.19
CA VAL A 797 -52.50 -35.67 -90.61
C VAL A 797 -53.34 -36.68 -91.38
N PHE A 798 -53.89 -37.68 -90.70
CA PHE A 798 -54.84 -38.61 -91.32
C PHE A 798 -56.18 -37.91 -91.59
N THR A 799 -56.56 -37.72 -92.86
CA THR A 799 -57.91 -37.29 -93.23
C THR A 799 -58.85 -38.51 -93.30
N PRO A 800 -60.00 -38.53 -92.62
CA PRO A 800 -60.94 -39.65 -92.67
C PRO A 800 -61.46 -39.92 -94.10
N ASN A 801 -61.48 -41.19 -94.53
CA ASN A 801 -61.96 -41.61 -95.86
C ASN A 801 -63.51 -41.63 -95.92
N PRO A 802 -64.17 -41.14 -96.98
CA PRO A 802 -65.63 -41.13 -97.08
C PRO A 802 -66.22 -42.54 -97.33
N ILE A 803 -67.22 -42.91 -96.53
CA ILE A 803 -67.98 -44.18 -96.54
C ILE A 803 -68.84 -44.26 -97.82
N ASN A 804 -68.68 -45.28 -98.68
CA ASN A 804 -69.74 -45.77 -99.60
C ASN A 804 -69.35 -47.10 -100.31
N GLY A 805 -70.01 -48.21 -99.98
CA GLY A 805 -69.88 -49.48 -100.70
C GLY A 805 -70.73 -50.59 -100.09
N ALA A 806 -72.02 -50.65 -100.42
CA ALA A 806 -72.92 -51.73 -100.00
C ALA A 806 -72.70 -52.98 -100.88
N THR A 807 -72.49 -54.14 -100.26
CA THR A 807 -72.30 -55.41 -100.96
C THR A 807 -73.58 -56.25 -100.88
N ILE A 808 -74.02 -56.81 -102.01
CA ILE A 808 -75.20 -57.68 -102.11
C ILE A 808 -74.73 -59.14 -102.12
N THR A 809 -75.24 -59.96 -101.21
CA THR A 809 -75.02 -61.42 -101.21
C THR A 809 -76.35 -62.17 -101.26
N PRO A 810 -76.46 -63.32 -101.98
CA PRO A 810 -77.67 -64.15 -101.99
C PRO A 810 -77.79 -64.94 -100.67
N ASP A 811 -79.00 -65.12 -100.16
CA ASP A 811 -79.26 -66.09 -99.08
C ASP A 811 -79.65 -67.48 -99.63
N ASP A 812 -79.60 -68.51 -98.77
CA ASP A 812 -79.82 -69.94 -99.11
C ASP A 812 -81.26 -70.26 -99.58
N ARG A 813 -82.09 -69.24 -99.83
CA ARG A 813 -83.43 -69.37 -100.44
C ARG A 813 -83.58 -68.55 -101.71
N GLY A 814 -82.48 -67.97 -102.23
CA GLY A 814 -82.44 -67.30 -103.54
C GLY A 814 -82.95 -65.87 -103.55
N ASN A 815 -83.10 -65.20 -102.40
CA ASN A 815 -83.41 -63.78 -102.33
C ASN A 815 -82.16 -62.95 -102.00
N SER A 816 -82.00 -61.79 -102.66
CA SER A 816 -80.85 -60.89 -102.45
C SER A 816 -81.00 -60.06 -101.16
N ARG A 817 -79.99 -60.12 -100.27
CA ARG A 817 -79.91 -59.31 -99.06
C ARG A 817 -78.94 -58.14 -99.26
N ILE A 818 -79.39 -56.92 -98.99
CA ILE A 818 -78.55 -55.70 -98.97
C ILE A 818 -78.07 -55.47 -97.54
N THR A 819 -76.76 -55.36 -97.32
CA THR A 819 -76.19 -55.01 -96.02
C THR A 819 -75.66 -53.57 -96.08
N THR A 820 -76.25 -52.65 -95.30
CA THR A 820 -75.79 -51.26 -95.14
C THR A 820 -74.89 -51.12 -93.90
N PRO A 821 -73.81 -50.32 -93.92
CA PRO A 821 -72.96 -50.08 -92.73
C PRO A 821 -73.68 -49.32 -91.61
N SER A 822 -73.26 -49.54 -90.37
CA SER A 822 -73.83 -48.96 -89.14
C SER A 822 -73.52 -47.44 -88.99
N PRO A 823 -74.44 -46.60 -88.45
CA PRO A 823 -74.26 -45.14 -88.35
C PRO A 823 -73.29 -44.65 -87.27
N ASN A 824 -72.72 -45.53 -86.43
CA ASN A 824 -71.96 -45.14 -85.23
C ASN A 824 -70.44 -45.36 -85.39
N GLN A 825 -69.81 -44.73 -86.37
CA GLN A 825 -68.34 -44.65 -86.43
C GLN A 825 -67.89 -43.25 -85.97
N THR A 826 -67.44 -43.14 -84.73
CA THR A 826 -66.85 -41.91 -84.15
C THR A 826 -65.57 -41.55 -84.89
N VAL A 827 -65.49 -40.31 -85.41
CA VAL A 827 -64.28 -39.73 -86.00
C VAL A 827 -63.31 -39.38 -84.88
N SER A 828 -62.20 -40.10 -84.75
CA SER A 828 -61.12 -39.75 -83.82
C SER A 828 -60.26 -38.64 -84.41
N VAL A 829 -60.27 -37.45 -83.79
CA VAL A 829 -59.32 -36.37 -84.12
C VAL A 829 -57.95 -36.76 -83.59
N GLN A 830 -56.94 -36.82 -84.46
CA GLN A 830 -55.56 -37.13 -84.07
C GLN A 830 -55.04 -36.02 -83.14
N ARG A 831 -54.59 -36.39 -81.93
CA ARG A 831 -53.99 -35.46 -80.98
C ARG A 831 -52.53 -35.18 -81.39
N THR A 832 -52.02 -34.00 -81.01
CA THR A 832 -50.62 -33.65 -81.31
C THR A 832 -49.69 -34.58 -80.54
N TRP A 833 -48.76 -35.23 -81.21
CA TRP A 833 -47.64 -35.92 -80.59
C TRP A 833 -46.75 -34.91 -79.87
N LYS A 834 -46.42 -35.21 -78.62
CA LYS A 834 -45.62 -34.37 -77.73
C LYS A 834 -44.45 -35.18 -77.19
N LYS A 835 -43.42 -34.46 -76.76
CA LYS A 835 -42.31 -34.97 -75.95
C LYS A 835 -42.27 -34.17 -74.65
N LEU A 836 -42.01 -34.86 -73.55
CA LEU A 836 -41.75 -34.19 -72.29
C LEU A 836 -40.29 -33.71 -72.26
N ARG A 837 -40.11 -32.43 -71.96
CA ARG A 837 -38.81 -31.79 -71.76
C ARG A 837 -38.65 -31.44 -70.29
N LEU A 838 -37.51 -31.80 -69.73
CA LEU A 838 -37.09 -31.41 -68.38
C LEU A 838 -35.92 -30.43 -68.44
N GLN A 839 -36.08 -29.28 -67.79
CA GLN A 839 -35.00 -28.34 -67.46
C GLN A 839 -34.91 -28.18 -65.94
N MET A 840 -33.75 -27.77 -65.44
CA MET A 840 -33.55 -27.55 -64.00
C MET A 840 -33.50 -26.05 -63.71
N ALA A 841 -34.40 -25.57 -62.85
CA ALA A 841 -34.33 -24.22 -62.30
C ALA A 841 -33.46 -24.20 -61.03
N VAL A 842 -32.77 -23.08 -60.80
CA VAL A 842 -31.90 -22.86 -59.65
C VAL A 842 -32.03 -21.44 -59.09
N SER A 843 -32.00 -21.34 -57.77
CA SER A 843 -31.75 -20.11 -57.02
C SER A 843 -30.76 -20.42 -55.89
N ASP A 844 -29.97 -19.43 -55.48
CA ASP A 844 -29.03 -19.55 -54.36
C ASP A 844 -29.23 -18.48 -53.31
N TYR A 845 -29.05 -18.84 -52.04
CA TYR A 845 -29.28 -17.97 -50.89
C TYR A 845 -28.00 -17.19 -50.56
N ARG A 846 -28.03 -15.86 -50.68
CA ARG A 846 -26.90 -14.96 -50.41
C ARG A 846 -27.33 -13.79 -49.55
N GLN A 847 -26.54 -13.46 -48.52
CA GLN A 847 -26.76 -12.29 -47.65
C GLN A 847 -28.20 -12.20 -47.09
N GLY A 848 -28.82 -13.35 -46.78
CA GLY A 848 -30.19 -13.39 -46.25
C GLY A 848 -31.31 -13.23 -47.29
N LYS A 849 -31.02 -13.35 -48.60
CA LYS A 849 -32.02 -13.27 -49.67
C LYS A 849 -31.78 -14.31 -50.77
N TRP A 850 -32.85 -14.73 -51.44
CA TRP A 850 -32.79 -15.61 -52.61
C TRP A 850 -32.45 -14.84 -53.89
N THR A 851 -31.57 -15.39 -54.72
CA THR A 851 -31.29 -14.81 -56.05
C THR A 851 -32.43 -15.09 -57.04
N PRO A 852 -32.61 -14.27 -58.09
CA PRO A 852 -33.64 -14.53 -59.11
C PRO A 852 -33.52 -15.92 -59.75
N LYS A 853 -34.67 -16.52 -60.11
CA LYS A 853 -34.78 -17.81 -60.81
C LYS A 853 -33.92 -17.82 -62.08
N ARG A 854 -33.06 -18.82 -62.21
CA ARG A 854 -32.31 -19.13 -63.45
C ARG A 854 -32.67 -20.55 -63.88
N ILE A 855 -32.71 -20.82 -65.20
CA ILE A 855 -33.08 -22.13 -65.76
C ILE A 855 -31.94 -22.63 -66.64
N SER A 856 -31.67 -23.95 -66.62
CA SER A 856 -30.66 -24.59 -67.47
C SER A 856 -30.94 -24.35 -68.96
N THR A 857 -29.90 -24.02 -69.74
CA THR A 857 -30.02 -23.93 -71.21
C THR A 857 -30.15 -25.31 -71.84
N ASP A 858 -29.48 -26.30 -71.26
CA ASP A 858 -29.54 -27.68 -71.71
C ASP A 858 -30.82 -28.34 -71.16
N SER A 859 -31.47 -29.16 -71.98
CA SER A 859 -32.68 -29.90 -71.61
C SER A 859 -32.48 -31.41 -71.72
N SER A 860 -33.22 -32.15 -70.90
CA SER A 860 -33.42 -33.58 -71.08
C SER A 860 -34.75 -33.81 -71.77
N ASP A 861 -34.67 -34.22 -73.02
CA ASP A 861 -35.86 -34.61 -73.78
C ASP A 861 -36.07 -36.11 -73.61
N GLU A 862 -37.31 -36.51 -73.46
CA GLU A 862 -37.73 -37.91 -73.43
C GLU A 862 -37.32 -38.66 -74.71
N SER A 863 -37.02 -39.95 -74.60
CA SER A 863 -36.77 -40.81 -75.76
C SER A 863 -38.05 -41.22 -76.51
N GLY A 864 -39.21 -41.21 -75.86
CA GLY A 864 -40.53 -41.55 -76.44
C GLY A 864 -41.37 -40.33 -76.87
N ILE A 865 -42.39 -40.57 -77.72
CA ILE A 865 -43.46 -39.61 -78.06
C ILE A 865 -44.81 -40.11 -77.54
N TYR A 866 -45.68 -39.21 -77.11
CA TYR A 866 -47.03 -39.54 -76.64
C TYR A 866 -48.08 -38.51 -77.15
N GLU A 867 -49.35 -38.92 -77.24
CA GLU A 867 -50.47 -38.07 -77.72
C GLU A 867 -51.59 -37.88 -76.67
N VAL A 868 -51.40 -38.43 -75.47
CA VAL A 868 -52.33 -38.39 -74.34
C VAL A 868 -52.01 -37.23 -73.39
N GLU A 869 -52.98 -36.83 -72.58
CA GLU A 869 -52.72 -35.92 -71.45
C GLU A 869 -51.99 -36.70 -70.36
N ILE A 870 -50.97 -36.08 -69.75
CA ILE A 870 -50.14 -36.71 -68.73
C ILE A 870 -50.21 -35.94 -67.40
N VAL A 871 -50.09 -36.67 -66.31
CA VAL A 871 -49.90 -36.15 -64.96
C VAL A 871 -48.43 -36.31 -64.60
N ARG A 872 -47.73 -35.20 -64.38
CA ARG A 872 -46.25 -35.12 -64.18
C ARG A 872 -45.82 -35.55 -62.76
N LYS A 873 -46.15 -36.78 -62.39
CA LYS A 873 -45.92 -37.39 -61.07
C LYS A 873 -45.11 -38.69 -61.25
N HIS A 874 -44.44 -39.15 -60.20
CA HIS A 874 -43.51 -40.31 -60.16
C HIS A 874 -42.06 -40.05 -60.63
N TYR A 875 -41.61 -38.80 -60.62
CA TYR A 875 -40.19 -38.46 -60.72
C TYR A 875 -39.49 -38.48 -59.36
N ARG A 876 -38.25 -39.00 -59.33
CA ARG A 876 -37.35 -38.96 -58.18
C ARG A 876 -36.12 -38.12 -58.52
N PHE A 877 -35.66 -37.32 -57.55
CA PHE A 877 -34.49 -36.45 -57.70
C PHE A 877 -33.54 -36.68 -56.54
N PHE A 878 -32.29 -37.01 -56.81
CA PHE A 878 -31.30 -37.29 -55.77
C PHE A 878 -30.07 -36.44 -55.99
N THR A 879 -29.62 -35.79 -54.93
CA THR A 879 -28.38 -35.03 -54.93
C THR A 879 -27.23 -35.90 -54.47
N ILE A 880 -26.16 -35.91 -55.25
CA ILE A 880 -24.91 -36.59 -54.96
C ILE A 880 -23.85 -35.51 -54.84
N ASN A 881 -23.28 -35.40 -53.64
CA ASN A 881 -22.22 -34.47 -53.36
C ASN A 881 -20.87 -35.17 -53.58
N LEU A 882 -20.13 -34.80 -54.63
CA LEU A 882 -18.77 -35.28 -54.90
C LEU A 882 -17.74 -34.15 -54.70
N ASN A 883 -18.11 -33.10 -53.97
CA ASN A 883 -17.31 -31.88 -53.88
C ASN A 883 -15.92 -32.13 -53.28
N GLU A 884 -15.82 -33.03 -52.30
CA GLU A 884 -14.54 -33.41 -51.68
C GLU A 884 -13.69 -34.35 -52.56
N ILE A 885 -14.28 -34.94 -53.60
CA ILE A 885 -13.65 -35.95 -54.47
C ILE A 885 -13.10 -35.30 -55.75
N ASP A 886 -13.93 -34.51 -56.44
CA ASP A 886 -13.57 -33.88 -57.71
C ASP A 886 -14.25 -32.51 -57.94
N GLY A 887 -14.90 -31.95 -56.91
CA GLY A 887 -15.56 -30.65 -56.97
C GLY A 887 -16.91 -30.65 -57.69
N ARG A 888 -17.46 -31.83 -58.02
CA ARG A 888 -18.76 -31.95 -58.70
C ARG A 888 -19.91 -32.10 -57.71
N PHE A 889 -21.05 -31.55 -58.10
CA PHE A 889 -22.33 -31.79 -57.43
C PHE A 889 -23.35 -32.17 -58.49
N VAL A 890 -24.04 -33.28 -58.30
CA VAL A 890 -24.90 -33.88 -59.33
C VAL A 890 -26.31 -34.08 -58.78
N ILE A 891 -27.32 -33.69 -59.55
CA ILE A 891 -28.74 -33.98 -59.31
C ILE A 891 -29.17 -35.03 -60.32
N GLN A 892 -29.25 -36.27 -59.88
CA GLN A 892 -29.76 -37.38 -60.69
C GLN A 892 -31.29 -37.39 -60.66
N TYR A 893 -31.92 -37.61 -61.81
CA TYR A 893 -33.37 -37.77 -61.90
C TYR A 893 -33.74 -39.02 -62.67
N SER A 894 -34.83 -39.65 -62.28
CA SER A 894 -35.47 -40.71 -63.08
C SER A 894 -36.96 -40.83 -62.74
N GLY A 895 -37.76 -41.32 -63.68
CA GLY A 895 -39.18 -41.57 -63.45
C GLY A 895 -39.99 -41.56 -64.73
N HIS A 896 -41.29 -41.61 -64.57
CA HIS A 896 -42.29 -41.53 -65.64
C HIS A 896 -43.37 -40.54 -65.22
N SER A 897 -44.25 -40.16 -66.14
CA SER A 897 -45.57 -39.58 -65.86
C SER A 897 -46.66 -40.64 -66.03
N LEU A 898 -47.89 -40.35 -65.64
CA LEU A 898 -49.04 -41.23 -65.91
C LEU A 898 -49.98 -40.62 -66.95
N ASP A 899 -50.56 -41.45 -67.81
CA ASP A 899 -51.67 -41.05 -68.66
C ASP A 899 -53.03 -41.06 -67.91
N SER A 900 -54.11 -40.70 -68.59
CA SER A 900 -55.46 -40.70 -68.00
C SER A 900 -56.01 -42.08 -67.60
N ASN A 901 -55.34 -43.17 -67.96
CA ASN A 901 -55.69 -44.55 -67.62
C ASN A 901 -54.67 -45.17 -66.64
N ASP A 902 -53.85 -44.33 -65.99
CA ASP A 902 -52.79 -44.73 -65.06
C ASP A 902 -51.67 -45.59 -65.70
N ASN A 903 -51.49 -45.52 -67.02
CA ASN A 903 -50.33 -46.16 -67.68
C ASN A 903 -49.09 -45.28 -67.58
N GLU A 904 -47.96 -45.90 -67.27
CA GLU A 904 -46.65 -45.24 -67.29
C GLU A 904 -46.32 -44.72 -68.70
N THR A 905 -46.19 -43.40 -68.81
CA THR A 905 -45.93 -42.67 -70.05
C THR A 905 -44.89 -41.59 -69.76
N ALA A 906 -44.14 -41.11 -70.74
CA ALA A 906 -43.19 -40.01 -70.54
C ALA A 906 -41.96 -40.29 -69.64
N TYR A 907 -41.11 -41.25 -70.03
CA TYR A 907 -39.95 -41.69 -69.23
C TYR A 907 -38.75 -40.73 -69.33
N LEU A 908 -38.36 -40.13 -68.21
CA LEU A 908 -37.17 -39.29 -68.13
C LEU A 908 -36.15 -39.91 -67.18
N SER A 909 -34.90 -39.99 -67.61
CA SER A 909 -33.76 -40.33 -66.76
C SER A 909 -32.50 -39.58 -67.19
N GLY A 910 -31.66 -39.24 -66.23
CA GLY A 910 -30.40 -38.53 -66.48
C GLY A 910 -29.90 -37.81 -65.23
N ALA A 911 -29.00 -36.85 -65.42
CA ALA A 911 -28.45 -36.07 -64.32
C ALA A 911 -28.11 -34.63 -64.75
N PHE A 912 -28.10 -33.71 -63.79
CA PHE A 912 -27.63 -32.33 -63.93
C PHE A 912 -26.43 -32.08 -63.01
N GLU A 913 -25.32 -31.60 -63.54
CA GLU A 913 -24.09 -31.26 -62.81
C GLU A 913 -23.95 -29.76 -62.60
N ILE A 914 -23.39 -29.37 -61.46
CA ILE A 914 -23.10 -27.98 -61.08
C ILE A 914 -21.58 -27.77 -61.03
N SER A 915 -20.91 -27.78 -62.19
CA SER A 915 -19.49 -27.44 -62.26
C SER A 915 -19.31 -25.91 -62.10
N GLY A 916 -18.47 -25.50 -61.15
CA GLY A 916 -18.44 -24.18 -60.48
C GLY A 916 -18.19 -22.88 -61.27
N CYS A 917 -18.48 -22.78 -62.57
CA CYS A 917 -18.28 -21.52 -63.33
C CYS A 917 -19.49 -21.01 -64.14
N LYS A 918 -20.49 -21.84 -64.46
CA LYS A 918 -21.61 -21.45 -65.35
C LYS A 918 -22.85 -20.91 -64.63
N GLY A 919 -22.99 -21.14 -63.34
CA GLY A 919 -24.07 -20.60 -62.51
C GLY A 919 -25.48 -21.19 -62.75
N VAL A 920 -25.62 -22.18 -63.63
CA VAL A 920 -26.84 -23.00 -63.85
C VAL A 920 -26.46 -24.47 -64.02
N PRO A 921 -27.31 -25.45 -63.61
CA PRO A 921 -27.00 -26.87 -63.78
C PRO A 921 -26.92 -27.27 -65.26
N ALA A 922 -25.87 -28.01 -65.64
CA ALA A 922 -25.64 -28.53 -66.99
C ALA A 922 -25.99 -30.02 -67.06
N ARG A 923 -26.52 -30.50 -68.19
CA ARG A 923 -26.90 -31.92 -68.31
C ARG A 923 -25.65 -32.82 -68.40
N THR A 924 -25.66 -33.96 -67.69
CA THR A 924 -24.60 -34.98 -67.72
C THR A 924 -25.17 -36.40 -67.76
N THR A 925 -24.35 -37.42 -68.04
CA THR A 925 -24.74 -38.84 -68.12
C THR A 925 -24.23 -39.62 -66.90
N ASN A 926 -25.15 -40.34 -66.22
CA ASN A 926 -24.93 -41.36 -65.18
C ASN A 926 -23.79 -41.13 -64.17
N ALA A 927 -24.15 -40.82 -62.92
CA ALA A 927 -23.18 -40.61 -61.84
C ALA A 927 -22.91 -41.85 -60.96
N CYS A 928 -23.86 -42.79 -60.78
CA CYS A 928 -23.70 -44.10 -60.11
C CYS A 928 -25.02 -44.89 -60.16
N ASN A 929 -24.99 -46.22 -59.96
CA ASN A 929 -26.19 -47.05 -59.73
C ASN A 929 -26.25 -47.44 -58.24
N PHE A 930 -27.29 -47.01 -57.53
CA PHE A 930 -27.56 -47.41 -56.13
C PHE A 930 -29.06 -47.72 -55.94
N VAL A 931 -29.38 -48.55 -54.94
CA VAL A 931 -30.75 -48.92 -54.58
C VAL A 931 -31.11 -48.17 -53.29
N HIS A 932 -32.25 -47.47 -53.29
CA HIS A 932 -32.71 -46.68 -52.14
C HIS A 932 -33.40 -47.58 -51.11
N THR A 933 -33.36 -47.23 -49.82
CA THR A 933 -34.12 -47.93 -48.75
C THR A 933 -35.61 -47.80 -48.92
N ILE A 934 -36.04 -46.64 -49.40
CA ILE A 934 -37.44 -46.29 -49.54
C ILE A 934 -37.70 -45.77 -50.93
N ARG A 935 -38.81 -46.19 -51.53
CA ARG A 935 -39.33 -45.65 -52.79
C ARG A 935 -40.81 -45.33 -52.64
N PRO A 936 -41.39 -44.45 -53.46
CA PRO A 936 -42.84 -44.34 -53.52
C PRO A 936 -43.42 -45.72 -53.89
N GLU A 937 -44.43 -46.17 -53.16
CA GLU A 937 -45.14 -47.42 -53.45
C GLU A 937 -45.89 -47.28 -54.79
N GLN A 938 -45.66 -48.23 -55.70
CA GLN A 938 -46.15 -48.17 -57.09
C GLN A 938 -47.69 -48.27 -57.17
N ASP A 939 -48.33 -48.92 -56.18
CA ASP A 939 -49.78 -49.16 -56.11
C ASP A 939 -50.56 -48.22 -55.16
N SER A 940 -49.90 -47.29 -54.46
CA SER A 940 -50.56 -46.46 -53.43
C SER A 940 -51.36 -45.28 -53.96
N VAL A 941 -51.44 -45.13 -55.27
CA VAL A 941 -52.25 -44.13 -55.96
C VAL A 941 -53.56 -44.73 -56.45
N GLY A 942 -54.43 -45.11 -55.50
CA GLY A 942 -55.87 -45.04 -55.76
C GLY A 942 -56.32 -43.59 -55.99
N ALA A 943 -57.55 -43.38 -56.47
CA ALA A 943 -58.13 -42.13 -57.04
C ALA A 943 -58.02 -40.80 -56.24
N SER A 944 -57.21 -40.70 -55.18
CA SER A 944 -56.87 -39.46 -54.48
C SER A 944 -55.34 -39.29 -54.39
N THR A 945 -54.77 -38.58 -55.37
CA THR A 945 -53.32 -38.47 -55.63
C THR A 945 -52.55 -37.49 -54.72
N VAL A 946 -53.08 -37.19 -53.53
CA VAL A 946 -52.54 -36.17 -52.61
C VAL A 946 -51.64 -36.77 -51.53
N TYR A 947 -51.69 -38.10 -51.34
CA TYR A 947 -50.89 -38.82 -50.35
C TYR A 947 -49.91 -39.77 -51.07
N LEU A 948 -48.62 -39.68 -50.74
CA LEU A 948 -47.60 -40.60 -51.22
C LEU A 948 -47.32 -41.62 -50.10
N LYS A 949 -47.59 -42.90 -50.32
CA LYS A 949 -47.01 -43.95 -49.48
C LYS A 949 -45.63 -44.34 -49.99
N TRP A 950 -44.76 -44.70 -49.06
CA TRP A 950 -43.41 -45.15 -49.33
C TRP A 950 -43.27 -46.61 -48.89
N GLU A 951 -42.75 -47.45 -49.78
CA GLU A 951 -42.36 -48.82 -49.50
C GLU A 951 -40.90 -48.85 -49.01
N GLU A 952 -40.65 -49.59 -47.93
CA GLU A 952 -39.29 -50.03 -47.57
C GLU A 952 -38.89 -51.19 -48.48
N LEU A 953 -37.76 -51.04 -49.17
CA LEU A 953 -37.26 -51.99 -50.14
C LEU A 953 -36.43 -53.07 -49.44
N GLU A 954 -37.08 -54.15 -48.99
CA GLU A 954 -36.39 -55.40 -48.63
C GLU A 954 -36.97 -56.62 -49.37
N GLN A 955 -36.17 -57.19 -50.27
CA GLN A 955 -36.33 -58.58 -50.72
C GLN A 955 -34.95 -59.16 -51.11
N LEU A 956 -34.20 -59.62 -50.11
CA LEU A 956 -33.07 -60.56 -50.28
C LEU A 956 -33.63 -61.97 -50.45
N GLU A 957 -34.15 -62.28 -51.63
CA GLU A 957 -34.39 -63.67 -52.03
C GLU A 957 -34.08 -63.80 -53.51
N TYR A 958 -32.80 -63.92 -53.88
CA TYR A 958 -32.33 -64.75 -55.00
C TYR A 958 -30.79 -64.68 -55.05
N GLY A 959 -30.14 -65.61 -54.35
CA GLY A 959 -28.69 -65.85 -54.40
C GLY A 959 -28.41 -67.32 -54.66
N PHE A 960 -27.58 -67.59 -55.65
CA PHE A 960 -27.27 -68.88 -56.25
C PHE A 960 -26.71 -69.91 -55.24
N ASP A 961 -27.16 -71.16 -55.41
CA ASP A 961 -26.68 -72.44 -54.85
C ASP A 961 -26.89 -72.73 -53.34
N GLY A 962 -27.99 -73.43 -53.07
CA GLY A 962 -28.33 -73.92 -51.74
C GLY A 962 -27.34 -74.96 -51.23
N ARG A 963 -26.60 -74.59 -50.18
CA ARG A 963 -26.19 -75.46 -49.04
C ARG A 963 -25.41 -74.60 -48.04
N PHE A 964 -25.76 -74.74 -46.76
CA PHE A 964 -25.16 -74.11 -45.56
C PHE A 964 -25.67 -72.73 -45.16
N PHE A 965 -26.83 -72.67 -44.50
CA PHE A 965 -26.98 -72.25 -43.09
C PHE A 965 -28.46 -72.46 -42.69
N GLN A 966 -28.76 -73.66 -42.18
CA GLN A 966 -30.05 -73.95 -41.56
C GLN A 966 -29.89 -73.86 -40.05
N SER A 967 -30.19 -72.69 -39.48
CA SER A 967 -30.47 -72.58 -38.05
C SER A 967 -31.26 -71.31 -37.73
N TYR A 968 -32.55 -71.52 -37.45
CA TYR A 968 -33.38 -70.76 -36.49
C TYR A 968 -33.50 -69.23 -36.67
N ILE A 969 -34.30 -68.79 -37.65
CA ILE A 969 -35.17 -67.61 -37.51
C ILE A 969 -36.54 -67.98 -38.13
N PRO A 970 -37.67 -67.92 -37.40
CA PRO A 970 -38.98 -68.18 -37.99
C PRO A 970 -39.36 -67.01 -38.94
N PRO A 971 -40.10 -67.29 -40.03
CA PRO A 971 -40.53 -66.24 -40.94
C PRO A 971 -41.62 -65.41 -40.25
N PHE A 972 -41.26 -64.30 -39.63
CA PHE A 972 -42.21 -63.21 -39.42
C PHE A 972 -42.50 -62.63 -40.80
N ARG A 973 -43.43 -63.26 -41.51
CA ARG A 973 -44.14 -62.62 -42.61
C ARG A 973 -44.83 -61.38 -42.03
N LEU A 974 -44.30 -60.19 -42.27
CA LEU A 974 -45.05 -58.93 -42.17
C LEU A 974 -46.07 -58.93 -43.31
N THR A 975 -47.16 -59.68 -43.16
CA THR A 975 -48.34 -59.63 -44.05
C THR A 975 -49.31 -58.50 -43.67
N ASN A 976 -48.88 -57.53 -42.87
CA ASN A 976 -49.61 -56.28 -42.68
C ASN A 976 -48.88 -55.20 -43.48
N THR A 977 -49.46 -54.82 -44.61
CA THR A 977 -49.04 -53.74 -45.52
C THR A 977 -49.09 -52.33 -44.91
N ASN A 978 -49.07 -52.20 -43.57
CA ASN A 978 -49.43 -50.97 -42.86
C ASN A 978 -48.42 -50.55 -41.77
N ASP A 979 -47.20 -51.08 -41.79
CA ASP A 979 -46.20 -50.73 -40.77
C ASP A 979 -44.92 -50.23 -41.44
N PHE A 980 -44.74 -48.90 -41.50
CA PHE A 980 -43.48 -48.31 -41.94
C PHE A 980 -42.47 -48.42 -40.78
N THR A 981 -41.89 -49.61 -40.59
CA THR A 981 -40.89 -49.87 -39.56
C THR A 981 -39.50 -49.71 -40.12
N LEU A 982 -38.92 -48.51 -40.07
CA LEU A 982 -37.50 -48.34 -40.41
C LEU A 982 -36.63 -49.19 -39.47
N GLU A 983 -35.99 -50.22 -40.03
CA GLU A 983 -35.15 -51.15 -39.28
C GLU A 983 -33.70 -50.65 -39.26
N ASN A 984 -33.15 -50.41 -38.06
CA ASN A 984 -31.72 -50.14 -37.94
C ASN A 984 -30.92 -51.47 -38.00
N VAL A 985 -30.35 -51.77 -39.17
CA VAL A 985 -29.59 -53.01 -39.44
C VAL A 985 -28.32 -53.13 -38.58
N LEU A 986 -27.86 -52.05 -37.95
CA LEU A 986 -26.66 -52.04 -37.09
C LEU A 986 -26.96 -52.36 -35.62
N LEU A 987 -28.24 -52.53 -35.24
CA LEU A 987 -28.65 -52.92 -33.89
C LEU A 987 -29.01 -54.41 -33.86
N GLU A 988 -28.63 -55.10 -32.77
CA GLU A 988 -29.00 -56.50 -32.58
C GLU A 988 -30.53 -56.69 -32.66
N PRO A 989 -31.02 -57.78 -33.30
CA PRO A 989 -32.45 -58.05 -33.49
C PRO A 989 -33.27 -58.09 -32.18
N SER A 990 -32.62 -58.31 -31.04
CA SER A 990 -33.24 -58.39 -29.72
C SER A 990 -33.57 -57.01 -29.11
N ASN A 991 -33.11 -55.92 -29.70
CA ASN A 991 -33.19 -54.58 -29.11
C ASN A 991 -34.47 -53.86 -29.57
N GLN A 992 -35.38 -53.52 -28.65
CA GLN A 992 -36.64 -52.82 -28.97
C GLN A 992 -36.42 -51.45 -29.63
N SER A 993 -35.25 -50.85 -29.46
CA SER A 993 -34.84 -49.58 -30.09
C SER A 993 -34.56 -49.71 -31.60
N ARG A 994 -34.60 -50.93 -32.15
CA ARG A 994 -34.44 -51.22 -33.58
C ARG A 994 -35.61 -50.71 -34.43
N PHE A 995 -36.76 -50.46 -33.81
CA PHE A 995 -38.00 -50.01 -34.45
C PHE A 995 -38.45 -48.65 -33.88
N ILE A 996 -39.02 -47.77 -34.72
CA ILE A 996 -39.53 -46.45 -34.30
C ILE A 996 -40.99 -46.59 -33.80
N PRO A 997 -41.27 -46.51 -32.48
CA PRO A 997 -42.59 -46.91 -31.96
C PRO A 997 -43.71 -45.89 -32.21
N VAL A 998 -43.37 -44.63 -32.51
CA VAL A 998 -44.37 -43.56 -32.67
C VAL A 998 -45.33 -43.81 -33.84
N LEU A 999 -44.89 -44.59 -34.83
CA LEU A 999 -45.68 -44.92 -36.02
C LEU A 999 -46.80 -45.94 -35.72
N PHE A 1000 -46.73 -46.66 -34.59
CA PHE A 1000 -47.79 -47.58 -34.15
C PHE A 1000 -49.08 -46.86 -33.69
N HIS A 1001 -49.04 -45.54 -33.48
CA HIS A 1001 -50.18 -44.78 -32.94
C HIS A 1001 -51.02 -44.04 -34.00
N THR A 1002 -50.62 -44.05 -35.28
CA THR A 1002 -51.33 -43.36 -36.37
C THR A 1002 -51.40 -44.23 -37.64
N PRO A 1003 -52.19 -45.31 -37.66
CA PRO A 1003 -52.33 -46.14 -38.84
C PRO A 1003 -53.08 -45.43 -39.98
N ASP A 1004 -52.58 -45.63 -41.21
CA ASP A 1004 -53.28 -45.58 -42.50
C ASP A 1004 -53.20 -44.34 -43.42
N ILE A 1005 -52.84 -43.11 -42.99
CA ILE A 1005 -52.75 -41.96 -43.93
C ILE A 1005 -51.69 -40.94 -43.47
N PHE A 1006 -50.50 -40.97 -44.08
CA PHE A 1006 -49.48 -39.94 -43.89
C PHE A 1006 -48.76 -39.60 -45.20
N LYS A 1007 -48.40 -38.34 -45.38
CA LYS A 1007 -47.49 -37.85 -46.42
C LYS A 1007 -46.08 -37.79 -45.84
N VAL A 1008 -45.15 -38.52 -46.45
CA VAL A 1008 -43.72 -38.46 -46.10
C VAL A 1008 -42.97 -37.63 -47.12
N THR A 1009 -42.08 -36.77 -46.63
CA THR A 1009 -41.05 -36.14 -47.45
C THR A 1009 -39.72 -36.84 -47.11
N PRO A 1010 -39.17 -37.66 -48.03
CA PRO A 1010 -37.92 -38.38 -47.79
C PRO A 1010 -36.71 -37.45 -47.93
N PRO A 1011 -35.54 -37.85 -47.41
CA PRO A 1011 -34.29 -37.21 -47.78
C PRO A 1011 -33.94 -37.48 -49.25
N TRP A 1012 -33.68 -36.41 -50.00
CA TRP A 1012 -33.20 -36.48 -51.39
C TRP A 1012 -31.67 -36.40 -51.51
N HIS A 1013 -30.95 -36.69 -50.42
CA HIS A 1013 -29.48 -36.59 -50.32
C HIS A 1013 -28.92 -37.77 -49.50
N LEU A 1014 -27.60 -37.95 -49.57
CA LEU A 1014 -26.86 -38.93 -48.77
C LEU A 1014 -26.43 -38.29 -47.44
N SER A 1015 -26.46 -39.05 -46.34
CA SER A 1015 -25.81 -38.61 -45.09
C SER A 1015 -24.30 -38.86 -45.14
N PHE A 1016 -23.52 -38.22 -44.26
CA PHE A 1016 -22.11 -38.57 -44.05
C PHE A 1016 -21.84 -40.08 -43.94
N PHE A 1017 -22.69 -40.83 -43.22
CA PHE A 1017 -22.50 -42.27 -43.06
C PHE A 1017 -22.87 -43.06 -44.32
N ASP A 1018 -23.86 -42.59 -45.09
CA ASP A 1018 -24.21 -43.20 -46.38
C ASP A 1018 -23.08 -42.96 -47.39
N GLU A 1019 -22.54 -41.73 -47.45
CA GLU A 1019 -21.38 -41.38 -48.29
C GLU A 1019 -20.13 -42.17 -47.86
N LEU A 1020 -19.82 -42.20 -46.57
CA LEU A 1020 -18.70 -42.95 -46.00
C LEU A 1020 -18.78 -44.43 -46.36
N TRP A 1021 -19.97 -45.03 -46.24
CA TRP A 1021 -20.16 -46.45 -46.52
C TRP A 1021 -20.05 -46.74 -48.02
N LEU A 1022 -20.68 -45.92 -48.87
CA LEU A 1022 -20.58 -46.02 -50.33
C LEU A 1022 -19.13 -45.90 -50.81
N ASN A 1023 -18.35 -45.02 -50.19
CA ASN A 1023 -16.93 -44.85 -50.49
C ASN A 1023 -16.07 -46.01 -49.92
N GLY A 1024 -16.40 -46.54 -48.74
CA GLY A 1024 -15.70 -47.65 -48.09
C GLY A 1024 -15.83 -48.99 -48.81
N GLN A 1025 -16.94 -49.23 -49.53
CA GLN A 1025 -17.12 -50.40 -50.40
C GLN A 1025 -16.14 -50.46 -51.58
N LEU A 1026 -15.44 -49.37 -51.86
CA LEU A 1026 -14.44 -49.32 -52.92
C LEU A 1026 -13.06 -49.81 -52.44
N VAL A 1027 -12.83 -50.09 -51.14
CA VAL A 1027 -11.51 -50.56 -50.65
C VAL A 1027 -11.36 -52.08 -50.79
N PRO A 1028 -10.32 -52.60 -51.48
CA PRO A 1028 -10.14 -54.04 -51.65
C PRO A 1028 -9.44 -54.70 -50.44
N ASP A 1029 -10.13 -55.62 -49.76
CA ASP A 1029 -9.50 -56.74 -49.04
C ASP A 1029 -9.61 -58.01 -49.90
N PRO A 1030 -8.51 -58.64 -50.33
CA PRO A 1030 -8.51 -59.86 -51.16
C PRO A 1030 -9.30 -61.04 -50.57
N GLN A 1031 -9.57 -61.07 -49.25
CA GLN A 1031 -10.40 -62.10 -48.62
C GLN A 1031 -11.90 -61.76 -48.55
N PHE A 1032 -12.28 -60.51 -48.81
CA PHE A 1032 -13.65 -60.01 -48.69
C PHE A 1032 -14.36 -59.82 -50.04
N ILE A 1033 -13.62 -59.76 -51.15
CA ILE A 1033 -14.14 -59.37 -52.48
C ILE A 1033 -14.97 -60.45 -53.18
N SER A 1034 -15.11 -61.67 -52.64
CA SER A 1034 -15.81 -62.72 -53.38
C SER A 1034 -17.29 -62.93 -53.07
N ASN A 1035 -17.92 -62.33 -52.04
CA ASN A 1035 -19.30 -62.76 -51.71
C ASN A 1035 -20.24 -61.81 -50.95
N VAL A 1036 -20.03 -60.49 -50.90
CA VAL A 1036 -21.06 -59.64 -50.26
C VAL A 1036 -21.35 -58.32 -50.97
N GLN A 1037 -22.47 -58.32 -51.69
CA GLN A 1037 -23.15 -57.11 -52.13
C GLN A 1037 -23.94 -56.56 -50.92
N TYR A 1038 -23.26 -55.89 -49.98
CA TYR A 1038 -23.94 -55.24 -48.86
C TYR A 1038 -24.72 -54.04 -49.41
N SER A 1039 -26.01 -54.20 -49.68
CA SER A 1039 -26.90 -53.08 -49.99
C SER A 1039 -27.23 -52.40 -48.66
N VAL A 1040 -26.54 -51.32 -48.31
CA VAL A 1040 -26.91 -50.55 -47.11
C VAL A 1040 -28.09 -49.65 -47.43
N PRO A 1041 -29.15 -49.69 -46.62
CA PRO A 1041 -30.26 -48.77 -46.77
C PRO A 1041 -29.83 -47.31 -46.54
N ILE A 1042 -29.70 -46.54 -47.63
CA ILE A 1042 -29.45 -45.09 -47.66
C ILE A 1042 -30.61 -44.30 -47.01
N GLY A 1043 -30.30 -43.28 -46.21
CA GLY A 1043 -31.30 -42.39 -45.60
C GLY A 1043 -31.76 -42.79 -44.19
N THR A 1044 -31.24 -43.89 -43.65
CA THR A 1044 -31.50 -44.38 -42.27
C THR A 1044 -31.05 -43.38 -41.20
N TRP A 1045 -30.06 -42.55 -41.52
CA TRP A 1045 -29.43 -41.58 -40.61
C TRP A 1045 -29.98 -40.16 -40.73
N LEU A 1046 -30.87 -39.91 -41.70
CA LEU A 1046 -31.43 -38.59 -41.97
C LEU A 1046 -32.81 -38.43 -41.32
N PRO A 1047 -33.25 -37.20 -41.04
CA PRO A 1047 -34.58 -36.96 -40.49
C PRO A 1047 -35.69 -37.33 -41.48
N PHE A 1048 -36.88 -37.58 -40.94
CA PHE A 1048 -38.09 -37.80 -41.73
C PHE A 1048 -39.17 -36.79 -41.35
N PHE A 1049 -39.85 -36.26 -42.35
CA PHE A 1049 -41.04 -35.43 -42.15
C PHE A 1049 -42.28 -36.23 -42.51
N TYR A 1050 -43.18 -36.38 -41.54
CA TYR A 1050 -44.48 -36.99 -41.73
C TYR A 1050 -45.54 -35.91 -41.60
N SER A 1051 -46.62 -36.02 -42.34
CA SER A 1051 -47.78 -35.16 -42.16
C SER A 1051 -49.07 -35.92 -42.35
N ASP A 1052 -50.01 -35.71 -41.45
CA ASP A 1052 -51.40 -36.11 -41.60
C ASP A 1052 -52.27 -34.86 -41.87
N ASN A 1053 -53.59 -35.02 -41.87
CA ASN A 1053 -54.51 -33.90 -42.11
C ASN A 1053 -54.42 -32.78 -41.06
N ASN A 1054 -54.02 -33.09 -39.82
CA ASN A 1054 -54.01 -32.19 -38.67
C ASN A 1054 -52.59 -31.85 -38.15
N HIS A 1055 -51.57 -32.68 -38.44
CA HIS A 1055 -50.26 -32.60 -37.82
C HIS A 1055 -49.14 -32.78 -38.85
N THR A 1056 -47.99 -32.15 -38.57
CA THR A 1056 -46.71 -32.43 -39.23
C THR A 1056 -45.71 -32.84 -38.17
N PHE A 1057 -45.18 -34.05 -38.27
CA PHE A 1057 -44.19 -34.62 -37.37
C PHE A 1057 -42.79 -34.55 -38.00
N PHE A 1058 -41.81 -34.24 -37.17
CA PHE A 1058 -40.40 -34.32 -37.52
C PHE A 1058 -39.75 -35.39 -36.66
N VAL A 1059 -39.26 -36.44 -37.31
CA VAL A 1059 -38.68 -37.60 -36.66
C VAL A 1059 -37.17 -37.56 -36.86
N LEU A 1060 -36.44 -37.48 -35.74
CA LEU A 1060 -34.99 -37.52 -35.70
C LEU A 1060 -34.52 -38.93 -35.31
N PRO A 1061 -33.67 -39.58 -36.12
CA PRO A 1061 -32.96 -40.77 -35.68
C PRO A 1061 -32.12 -40.46 -34.44
N SER A 1062 -32.15 -41.35 -33.44
CA SER A 1062 -31.33 -41.23 -32.23
C SER A 1062 -30.83 -42.60 -31.77
N PHE A 1063 -29.66 -42.61 -31.13
CA PHE A 1063 -29.06 -43.80 -30.54
C PHE A 1063 -29.15 -43.73 -29.02
N LEU A 1064 -29.56 -44.83 -28.40
CA LEU A 1064 -29.53 -45.00 -26.94
C LEU A 1064 -28.27 -45.79 -26.56
N TYR A 1065 -27.31 -45.12 -25.92
CA TYR A 1065 -26.15 -45.80 -25.35
C TYR A 1065 -26.37 -46.00 -23.84
N GLY A 1066 -26.39 -47.26 -23.40
CA GLY A 1066 -26.56 -47.61 -21.98
C GLY A 1066 -25.31 -47.26 -21.18
N VAL A 1067 -25.37 -46.17 -20.42
CA VAL A 1067 -24.36 -45.89 -19.38
C VAL A 1067 -24.76 -46.69 -18.13
N THR A 1068 -23.80 -47.36 -17.53
CA THR A 1068 -23.97 -48.16 -16.32
C THR A 1068 -24.69 -47.40 -15.20
N LYS A 1069 -25.65 -48.08 -14.54
CA LYS A 1069 -26.46 -47.68 -13.36
C LYS A 1069 -26.10 -46.34 -12.71
N GLY A 1070 -26.95 -45.32 -12.89
CA GLY A 1070 -27.03 -44.16 -11.99
C GLY A 1070 -27.41 -42.83 -12.64
N GLU A 1071 -27.20 -42.67 -13.95
CA GLU A 1071 -27.51 -41.44 -14.69
C GLU A 1071 -28.44 -41.76 -15.85
N GLY A 1072 -29.39 -40.88 -16.14
CA GLY A 1072 -30.48 -41.12 -17.09
C GLY A 1072 -30.01 -41.49 -18.50
N ASN A 1073 -30.86 -42.20 -19.25
CA ASN A 1073 -30.62 -42.56 -20.65
C ASN A 1073 -30.30 -41.32 -21.48
N SER A 1074 -29.03 -41.15 -21.87
CA SER A 1074 -28.61 -40.08 -22.77
C SER A 1074 -28.91 -40.50 -24.21
N ARG A 1075 -29.73 -39.72 -24.92
CA ARG A 1075 -30.02 -39.90 -26.34
C ARG A 1075 -28.96 -39.16 -27.15
N PHE A 1076 -28.30 -39.85 -28.06
CA PHE A 1076 -27.35 -39.27 -28.99
C PHE A 1076 -28.03 -39.07 -30.34
N TYR A 1077 -28.00 -37.85 -30.89
CA TYR A 1077 -28.53 -37.58 -32.23
C TYR A 1077 -27.42 -37.66 -33.26
N TYR A 1078 -27.78 -37.63 -34.54
CA TYR A 1078 -26.86 -37.72 -35.67
C TYR A 1078 -25.55 -36.92 -35.50
N PRO A 1079 -25.54 -35.65 -35.06
CA PRO A 1079 -24.30 -34.88 -34.94
C PRO A 1079 -23.35 -35.43 -33.86
N ASP A 1080 -23.91 -35.93 -32.75
CA ASP A 1080 -23.12 -36.52 -31.67
C ASP A 1080 -22.54 -37.87 -32.08
N ILE A 1081 -23.28 -38.66 -32.86
CA ILE A 1081 -22.84 -39.94 -33.42
C ILE A 1081 -21.74 -39.70 -34.45
N LYS A 1082 -21.92 -38.73 -35.36
CA LYS A 1082 -20.89 -38.30 -36.33
C LYS A 1082 -19.62 -37.87 -35.58
N ARG A 1083 -19.72 -36.96 -34.61
CA ARG A 1083 -18.59 -36.48 -33.81
C ARG A 1083 -17.86 -37.61 -33.08
N ALA A 1084 -18.59 -38.55 -32.47
CA ALA A 1084 -17.99 -39.69 -31.78
C ALA A 1084 -17.28 -40.66 -32.74
N SER A 1085 -17.78 -40.79 -33.97
CA SER A 1085 -17.19 -41.65 -35.00
C SER A 1085 -15.98 -41.04 -35.72
N LYS A 1086 -15.87 -39.70 -35.77
CA LYS A 1086 -14.82 -38.97 -36.51
C LYS A 1086 -13.39 -39.33 -36.08
N PRO A 1087 -13.03 -39.43 -34.77
CA PRO A 1087 -11.68 -39.84 -34.37
C PRO A 1087 -11.35 -41.30 -34.69
N VAL A 1088 -12.35 -42.15 -34.87
CA VAL A 1088 -12.16 -43.55 -35.32
C VAL A 1088 -11.87 -43.55 -36.82
N TYR A 1089 -12.61 -42.76 -37.58
CA TYR A 1089 -12.39 -42.52 -39.00
C TYR A 1089 -11.01 -41.90 -39.28
N ASP A 1090 -10.62 -40.84 -38.57
CA ASP A 1090 -9.32 -40.18 -38.74
C ASP A 1090 -8.17 -41.14 -38.40
N ARG A 1091 -8.32 -41.97 -37.36
CA ARG A 1091 -7.34 -43.01 -37.02
C ARG A 1091 -7.26 -44.09 -38.08
N LEU A 1092 -8.39 -44.50 -38.66
CA LEU A 1092 -8.40 -45.47 -39.76
C LEU A 1092 -7.71 -44.88 -41.00
N ASN A 1093 -7.99 -43.62 -41.36
CA ASN A 1093 -7.37 -42.93 -42.47
C ASN A 1093 -5.85 -42.76 -42.24
N GLN A 1094 -5.44 -42.33 -41.05
CA GLN A 1094 -4.04 -42.23 -40.66
C GLN A 1094 -3.34 -43.59 -40.64
N TYR A 1095 -4.02 -44.65 -40.20
CA TYR A 1095 -3.52 -46.02 -40.25
C TYR A 1095 -3.31 -46.50 -41.70
N LEU A 1096 -4.27 -46.23 -42.60
CA LEU A 1096 -4.18 -46.58 -44.02
C LEU A 1096 -3.07 -45.80 -44.73
N LYS A 1097 -2.92 -44.49 -44.47
CA LYS A 1097 -1.80 -43.67 -44.95
C LYS A 1097 -0.46 -44.17 -44.42
N ASN A 1098 -0.37 -44.43 -43.11
CA ASN A 1098 0.84 -45.00 -42.52
C ASN A 1098 1.17 -46.35 -43.15
N LEU A 1099 0.18 -47.19 -43.45
CA LEU A 1099 0.38 -48.46 -44.16
C LEU A 1099 1.01 -48.27 -45.54
N LEU A 1100 0.60 -47.23 -46.29
CA LEU A 1100 1.19 -46.89 -47.59
C LEU A 1100 2.59 -46.25 -47.48
N GLU A 1101 2.84 -45.43 -46.46
CA GLU A 1101 4.09 -44.67 -46.31
C GLU A 1101 5.19 -45.45 -45.57
N THR A 1102 4.86 -46.27 -44.55
CA THR A 1102 5.86 -46.96 -43.71
C THR A 1102 6.16 -48.39 -44.14
N LYS A 1103 5.23 -49.08 -44.82
CA LYS A 1103 5.60 -50.31 -45.54
C LYS A 1103 5.92 -49.88 -46.96
N ASN A 1104 7.14 -50.10 -47.43
CA ASN A 1104 7.49 -50.00 -48.84
C ASN A 1104 6.58 -50.95 -49.65
N PHE A 1105 5.35 -50.53 -49.97
CA PHE A 1105 4.42 -51.33 -50.73
C PHE A 1105 5.11 -51.61 -52.06
N ASN A 1106 5.27 -52.89 -52.39
CA ASN A 1106 6.01 -53.31 -53.56
C ASN A 1106 5.14 -54.34 -54.27
N LEU A 1107 4.65 -53.99 -55.46
CA LEU A 1107 3.79 -54.86 -56.28
C LEU A 1107 4.45 -56.23 -56.45
N SER A 1108 5.78 -56.31 -56.52
CA SER A 1108 6.51 -57.58 -56.69
C SER A 1108 6.44 -58.54 -55.49
N THR A 1109 5.87 -58.12 -54.35
CA THR A 1109 5.53 -59.02 -53.23
C THR A 1109 4.17 -59.72 -53.39
N LEU A 1110 3.34 -59.25 -54.33
CA LEU A 1110 2.05 -59.84 -54.69
C LEU A 1110 2.22 -60.85 -55.83
N THR A 1111 1.36 -61.86 -55.87
CA THR A 1111 1.30 -62.80 -56.99
C THR A 1111 0.84 -62.10 -58.28
N PRO A 1112 1.19 -62.61 -59.47
CA PRO A 1112 0.77 -62.01 -60.74
C PRO A 1112 -0.75 -61.83 -60.89
N GLY A 1113 -1.56 -62.73 -60.30
CA GLY A 1113 -3.03 -62.61 -60.28
C GLY A 1113 -3.52 -61.46 -59.40
N GLU A 1114 -2.91 -61.28 -58.22
CA GLU A 1114 -3.22 -60.16 -57.32
C GLU A 1114 -2.83 -58.81 -57.93
N GLN A 1115 -1.67 -58.74 -58.61
CA GLN A 1115 -1.24 -57.54 -59.34
C GLN A 1115 -2.20 -57.17 -60.47
N GLN A 1116 -2.71 -58.16 -61.22
CA GLN A 1116 -3.67 -57.92 -62.30
C GLN A 1116 -5.03 -57.46 -61.77
N ILE A 1117 -5.50 -58.04 -60.66
CA ILE A 1117 -6.75 -57.63 -59.99
C ILE A 1117 -6.63 -56.19 -59.47
N LEU A 1118 -5.55 -55.87 -58.74
CA LEU A 1118 -5.31 -54.52 -58.23
C LEU A 1118 -5.16 -53.50 -59.38
N GLY A 1119 -4.44 -53.86 -60.45
CA GLY A 1119 -4.28 -53.01 -61.63
C GLY A 1119 -5.60 -52.75 -62.36
N CYS A 1120 -6.41 -53.78 -62.60
CA CYS A 1120 -7.74 -53.61 -63.22
C CYS A 1120 -8.66 -52.76 -62.33
N PHE A 1121 -8.60 -52.95 -61.02
CA PHE A 1121 -9.36 -52.18 -60.04
C PHE A 1121 -9.01 -50.68 -60.10
N ILE A 1122 -7.72 -50.34 -60.05
CA ILE A 1122 -7.27 -48.94 -60.17
C ILE A 1122 -7.65 -48.35 -61.53
N HIS A 1123 -7.61 -49.13 -62.62
CA HIS A 1123 -8.06 -48.66 -63.93
C HIS A 1123 -9.58 -48.43 -64.00
N LEU A 1124 -10.40 -49.21 -63.27
CA LEU A 1124 -11.84 -48.97 -63.16
C LEU A 1124 -12.16 -47.68 -62.38
N ALA A 1125 -11.37 -47.36 -61.36
CA ALA A 1125 -11.49 -46.12 -60.60
C ALA A 1125 -11.01 -44.89 -61.42
N PHE A 1126 -9.99 -45.07 -62.26
CA PHE A 1126 -9.45 -44.02 -63.13
C PHE A 1126 -9.37 -44.49 -64.59
N PRO A 1127 -10.51 -44.61 -65.30
CA PRO A 1127 -10.54 -45.11 -66.68
C PRO A 1127 -9.80 -44.22 -67.68
N GLN A 1128 -9.54 -42.97 -67.31
CA GLN A 1128 -8.71 -42.02 -68.06
C GLN A 1128 -7.20 -42.30 -68.00
N GLU A 1129 -6.74 -43.14 -67.06
CA GLU A 1129 -5.31 -43.49 -66.90
C GLU A 1129 -4.94 -44.70 -67.78
N PRO A 1130 -3.66 -44.91 -68.15
CA PRO A 1130 -3.25 -46.03 -69.00
C PRO A 1130 -3.60 -47.38 -68.38
N PRO A 1131 -4.00 -48.41 -69.15
CA PRO A 1131 -4.32 -49.73 -68.60
C PRO A 1131 -3.07 -50.43 -68.00
N PRO A 1132 -3.24 -51.32 -66.99
CA PRO A 1132 -2.14 -52.03 -66.32
C PRO A 1132 -1.32 -52.93 -67.28
N PRO A 1133 -0.05 -53.27 -66.96
CA PRO A 1133 0.59 -53.18 -65.65
C PRO A 1133 1.11 -51.78 -65.30
N TYR A 1134 0.83 -51.34 -64.08
CA TYR A 1134 1.38 -50.10 -63.52
C TYR A 1134 2.76 -50.33 -62.91
N THR A 1135 3.62 -49.30 -62.93
CA THR A 1135 4.83 -49.30 -62.10
C THR A 1135 4.47 -49.14 -60.61
N ASP A 1136 5.36 -49.52 -59.69
CA ASP A 1136 5.15 -49.33 -58.24
C ASP A 1136 4.81 -47.88 -57.88
N GLU A 1137 5.48 -46.91 -58.51
CA GLU A 1137 5.23 -45.48 -58.27
C GLU A 1137 3.89 -45.02 -58.85
N GLN A 1138 3.53 -45.47 -60.06
CA GLN A 1138 2.23 -45.15 -60.66
C GLN A 1138 1.09 -45.75 -59.85
N PHE A 1139 1.23 -47.00 -59.43
CA PHE A 1139 0.23 -47.68 -58.62
C PHE A 1139 0.09 -47.04 -57.24
N LYS A 1140 1.20 -46.68 -56.57
CA LYS A 1140 1.16 -45.93 -55.31
C LYS A 1140 0.49 -44.57 -55.45
N SER A 1141 0.81 -43.82 -56.50
CA SER A 1141 0.21 -42.51 -56.76
C SER A 1141 -1.29 -42.62 -57.04
N LEU A 1142 -1.70 -43.61 -57.83
CA LEU A 1142 -3.11 -43.86 -58.14
C LEU A 1142 -3.88 -44.43 -56.94
N LEU A 1143 -3.25 -45.28 -56.14
CA LEU A 1143 -3.83 -45.80 -54.90
C LEU A 1143 -3.93 -44.73 -53.82
N ASP A 1144 -2.94 -43.84 -53.69
CA ASP A 1144 -2.98 -42.67 -52.82
C ASP A 1144 -4.07 -41.69 -53.29
N ARG A 1145 -4.18 -41.41 -54.58
CA ARG A 1145 -5.31 -40.66 -55.16
C ARG A 1145 -6.65 -41.34 -54.87
N PHE A 1146 -6.73 -42.65 -55.02
CA PHE A 1146 -7.93 -43.42 -54.73
C PHE A 1146 -8.32 -43.35 -53.24
N LEU A 1147 -7.36 -43.47 -52.32
CA LEU A 1147 -7.62 -43.33 -50.88
C LEU A 1147 -7.94 -41.89 -50.49
N GLN A 1148 -7.35 -40.88 -51.15
CA GLN A 1148 -7.74 -39.49 -50.99
C GLN A 1148 -9.17 -39.22 -51.51
N GLN A 1149 -9.63 -39.95 -52.53
CA GLN A 1149 -11.00 -39.89 -53.04
C GLN A 1149 -12.01 -40.67 -52.18
N ALA A 1150 -11.64 -41.84 -51.67
CA ALA A 1150 -12.51 -42.65 -50.80
C ALA A 1150 -12.56 -42.12 -49.36
N PHE A 1151 -11.49 -41.42 -48.93
CA PHE A 1151 -11.33 -40.84 -47.60
C PHE A 1151 -10.87 -39.38 -47.67
N PRO A 1152 -11.68 -38.48 -48.25
CA PRO A 1152 -11.34 -37.07 -48.35
C PRO A 1152 -11.03 -36.46 -46.98
N GLN A 1153 -10.03 -35.58 -46.98
CA GLN A 1153 -9.65 -34.78 -45.83
C GLN A 1153 -10.49 -33.51 -45.88
N GLU A 1154 -11.28 -33.21 -44.84
CA GLU A 1154 -11.89 -31.89 -44.72
C GLU A 1154 -10.78 -30.84 -44.81
N PRO A 1155 -10.93 -29.77 -45.61
CA PRO A 1155 -10.03 -28.64 -45.52
C PRO A 1155 -10.03 -28.12 -44.08
N PRO A 1156 -8.90 -27.63 -43.56
CA PRO A 1156 -8.90 -26.94 -42.28
C PRO A 1156 -9.97 -25.83 -42.32
N PRO A 1157 -10.67 -25.57 -41.20
CA PRO A 1157 -11.76 -24.61 -41.16
C PRO A 1157 -11.32 -23.28 -41.79
N PRO A 1158 -12.21 -22.58 -42.52
CA PRO A 1158 -11.85 -21.41 -43.30
C PRO A 1158 -11.09 -20.41 -42.44
N TYR A 1159 -9.92 -20.03 -42.95
CA TYR A 1159 -9.04 -18.99 -42.42
C TYR A 1159 -9.86 -17.75 -42.07
N ASP A 1160 -10.01 -17.46 -40.78
CA ASP A 1160 -10.58 -16.21 -40.30
C ASP A 1160 -9.64 -15.06 -40.71
N PRO A 1161 -10.07 -14.11 -41.56
CA PRO A 1161 -9.24 -12.98 -41.95
C PRO A 1161 -8.75 -12.13 -40.77
N ASP A 1162 -9.36 -12.26 -39.59
CA ASP A 1162 -8.92 -11.60 -38.37
C ASP A 1162 -7.64 -12.20 -37.74
N GLN A 1163 -7.16 -13.37 -38.21
CA GLN A 1163 -5.83 -13.91 -37.83
C GLN A 1163 -4.66 -13.32 -38.63
N ALA A 1164 -4.89 -12.58 -39.73
CA ALA A 1164 -3.81 -11.94 -40.49
C ALA A 1164 -3.41 -10.54 -39.98
N ARG A 1165 -4.03 -10.07 -38.89
CA ARG A 1165 -3.59 -8.89 -38.12
C ARG A 1165 -3.48 -9.22 -36.64
N ASN A 1166 -2.62 -10.18 -36.28
CA ASN A 1166 -1.91 -10.22 -35.00
C ASN A 1166 -0.65 -11.07 -35.12
#